data_AF-A0A1F9DDS7-F1
#
_entry.id   AF-A0A1F9DDS7-F1
#
_cell.length_a   1.000
_cell.length_b   1.000
_cell.length_c   1.000
_cell.angle_alpha   90.00
_cell.angle_beta   90.00
_cell.angle_gamma   90.00
#
_symmetry.space_group_name_H-M   'P 1'
#
loop_
_entity.id
_entity.type
_entity.pdbx_description
1 polymer ?
#
loop_
_entity_poly.entity_id
_entity_poly.type
_entity_poly.pdbx_seq_one_letter_code
_entity_poly.pdbx_strand_id
1 'polypeptide(L)'
;MSMYVYFFGEGKADGNAGMKDLLGGKGANLAEMINLGIPVPSGFTISTEVCSYYEKHQGGYPPELDKQVAAALAKVERAMASRFGDQENPLLLSVRSGAARSMPGMMDTILNLGLNDTTMQGLIKRTGDERFAYDCYRRFVAMYGDVVLGLKPEGKDDQDPFEVLLEAKKEAKGVHFDHELSAQDLKDLVREYKAEIKKKVGADFPEDPKAQLWGAIGAVFRSWNNPRAIAYRELNDIPDDMGTAVNVQSMVFGNMGKASGTGVAFTRDPASGADVFFGEYLMNAQGEDVVAGIRTPQPINKRQKGEKDVPSLEEEMPDIYRQLDEIRTKLDCHYRDMQDIEFTIQQGKLWMLQTRSGKRTGLAALRIAVDMVRQGLITKKEALLRVEPDQLNQVLRPIFDPQEKRKAMDNGKLVARGLNAGPGAASGKVVFNAPDAEEWAGRGEEVLLVRIETSPEDIRGLNAAQGILTARGGMTSHAALVARQMGKVCVAGCGALNIDYKKRQIQVESHIIKEGDYLSIDGTTGEVIIGKIATRPSEILQVLIEKSMKPGEAEIYGYYAELMSWADEVKRLGVRTNADKPDQASIAIAFGAEGIGLCRTEHMFFEGDRIDAVREMILADDKAGRERALAKLLPMQKADFKGIFQAMKERPVTIRTLDPPLHEFLPHTGKEIEELADKMGMAAEKLQSKVNALHEANPMLGHRGCRLGIVYPEITAMQAQAIFEAACEVTKQGIKVHPEVMIPLVGDVRELANQRRVVDETARAVFARNKVQVEYKVGTMIEVPRGALTADEVAQEAEFFSFGTNDLTQTTFGISRDDAGKFLNAYLQADIWDADPFEKLDRTGVGQLMTIAVQKGRGTRHDLKIGICGEHGGEPSSVEFCHQIGLNYVSCSPYRVPIARMAAAHAALKERSGD
;
A
#
# COMPACT_ATOMS: atom_id res chain seq x y z
N MET A 1 41.45 1.45 10.04
CA MET A 1 41.13 1.20 8.62
C MET A 1 39.65 0.90 8.55
N SER A 2 38.89 1.65 7.74
CA SER A 2 37.46 1.40 7.55
C SER A 2 37.26 0.10 6.76
N MET A 3 36.35 -0.76 7.21
CA MET A 3 36.04 -2.05 6.58
C MET A 3 34.79 -1.90 5.72
N TYR A 4 34.95 -2.04 4.40
CA TYR A 4 33.90 -1.85 3.40
C TYR A 4 33.41 -3.16 2.78
N VAL A 5 34.18 -4.25 2.91
CA VAL A 5 33.87 -5.55 2.31
C VAL A 5 33.73 -6.63 3.37
N TYR A 6 32.60 -7.34 3.35
CA TYR A 6 32.21 -8.35 4.33
C TYR A 6 32.07 -9.70 3.65
N PHE A 7 32.91 -10.68 4.02
CA PHE A 7 32.90 -12.01 3.43
C PHE A 7 31.81 -12.90 4.03
N PHE A 8 31.26 -13.80 3.22
CA PHE A 8 30.37 -14.87 3.66
C PHE A 8 30.69 -16.17 2.90
N GLY A 9 31.02 -17.24 3.62
CA GLY A 9 31.35 -18.55 3.02
C GLY A 9 31.97 -19.53 4.03
N GLU A 10 32.19 -20.78 3.63
CA GLU A 10 32.84 -21.80 4.48
C GLU A 10 32.21 -21.98 5.89
N GLY A 11 30.89 -21.76 6.02
CA GLY A 11 30.17 -21.88 7.28
C GLY A 11 30.37 -20.71 8.27
N LYS A 12 30.96 -19.59 7.83
CA LYS A 12 31.10 -18.37 8.64
C LYS A 12 30.90 -17.11 7.80
N ALA A 13 30.25 -16.10 8.38
CA ALA A 13 30.14 -14.77 7.77
C ALA A 13 30.71 -13.68 8.67
N ASP A 14 31.23 -12.61 8.06
CA ASP A 14 31.68 -11.40 8.76
C ASP A 14 30.48 -10.55 9.24
N GLY A 15 29.30 -10.73 8.63
CA GLY A 15 28.05 -10.02 8.95
C GLY A 15 26.97 -10.89 9.63
N ASN A 16 25.80 -10.30 9.87
CA ASN A 16 24.60 -10.95 10.42
C ASN A 16 23.32 -10.19 10.05
N ALA A 17 22.15 -10.75 10.40
CA ALA A 17 20.84 -10.17 10.12
C ALA A 17 20.58 -8.78 10.74
N GLY A 18 21.35 -8.35 11.74
CA GLY A 18 21.26 -7.04 12.36
C GLY A 18 21.95 -5.91 11.59
N MET A 19 22.77 -6.23 10.58
CA MET A 19 23.55 -5.26 9.82
C MET A 19 22.88 -4.82 8.51
N LYS A 20 21.54 -4.73 8.48
CA LYS A 20 20.76 -4.44 7.26
C LYS A 20 21.06 -3.07 6.68
N ASP A 21 21.30 -2.06 7.51
CA ASP A 21 21.60 -0.70 7.05
C ASP A 21 22.96 -0.61 6.35
N LEU A 22 23.90 -1.49 6.73
CA LEU A 22 25.25 -1.52 6.19
C LEU A 22 25.40 -2.49 5.00
N LEU A 23 24.84 -3.69 5.11
CA LEU A 23 25.00 -4.77 4.12
C LEU A 23 23.81 -4.89 3.16
N GLY A 24 22.79 -4.05 3.37
CA GLY A 24 21.48 -4.26 2.77
C GLY A 24 20.75 -5.46 3.35
N GLY A 25 19.44 -5.57 3.06
CA GLY A 25 18.64 -6.73 3.46
C GLY A 25 19.16 -8.04 2.88
N LYS A 26 19.64 -8.02 1.63
CA LYS A 26 20.17 -9.22 0.95
C LYS A 26 21.48 -9.70 1.55
N GLY A 27 22.46 -8.81 1.73
CA GLY A 27 23.77 -9.16 2.29
C GLY A 27 23.68 -9.62 3.75
N ALA A 28 22.86 -8.94 4.56
CA ALA A 28 22.61 -9.34 5.93
C ALA A 28 21.99 -10.76 6.03
N ASN A 29 21.03 -11.09 5.16
CA ASN A 29 20.39 -12.41 5.15
C ASN A 29 21.29 -13.51 4.56
N LEU A 30 22.15 -13.20 3.58
CA LEU A 30 23.18 -14.13 3.09
C LEU A 30 24.14 -14.53 4.22
N ALA A 31 24.61 -13.54 4.97
CA ALA A 31 25.48 -13.76 6.12
C ALA A 31 24.79 -14.59 7.21
N GLU A 32 23.54 -14.26 7.54
CA GLU A 32 22.76 -14.98 8.55
C GLU A 32 22.52 -16.45 8.16
N MET A 33 22.12 -16.71 6.91
CA MET A 33 21.93 -18.08 6.43
C MET A 33 23.19 -18.94 6.61
N ILE A 34 24.37 -18.39 6.32
CA ILE A 34 25.64 -19.09 6.51
C ILE A 34 25.90 -19.37 7.99
N ASN A 35 25.65 -18.41 8.87
CA ASN A 35 25.79 -18.57 10.32
C ASN A 35 24.81 -19.62 10.89
N LEU A 36 23.67 -19.84 10.22
CA LEU A 36 22.69 -20.90 10.54
C LEU A 36 23.05 -22.27 9.95
N GLY A 37 24.17 -22.39 9.24
CA GLY A 37 24.60 -23.64 8.58
C GLY A 37 23.78 -23.99 7.34
N ILE A 38 23.11 -23.01 6.72
CA ILE A 38 22.38 -23.19 5.46
C ILE A 38 23.38 -23.11 4.29
N PRO A 39 23.29 -24.00 3.28
CA PRO A 39 24.26 -24.04 2.18
C PRO A 39 24.08 -22.86 1.23
N VAL A 40 24.88 -21.82 1.40
CA VAL A 40 24.90 -20.63 0.54
C VAL A 40 26.20 -20.59 -0.28
N PRO A 41 26.17 -20.23 -1.57
CA PRO A 41 27.39 -20.03 -2.35
C PRO A 41 28.24 -18.90 -1.77
N SER A 42 29.57 -19.12 -1.69
CA SER A 42 30.49 -18.16 -1.07
C SER A 42 30.57 -16.85 -1.85
N GLY A 43 30.76 -15.74 -1.13
CA GLY A 43 30.77 -14.40 -1.70
C GLY A 43 31.20 -13.34 -0.71
N PHE A 44 30.94 -12.08 -1.05
CA PHE A 44 31.13 -10.93 -0.19
C PHE A 44 30.15 -9.80 -0.52
N THR A 45 29.89 -8.95 0.47
CA THR A 45 29.06 -7.74 0.33
C THR A 45 29.92 -6.51 0.47
N ILE A 46 29.76 -5.56 -0.46
CA ILE A 46 30.31 -4.20 -0.38
C ILE A 46 29.24 -3.31 0.25
N SER A 47 29.59 -2.58 1.31
CA SER A 47 28.63 -1.84 2.13
C SER A 47 27.95 -0.67 1.41
N THR A 48 26.78 -0.27 1.92
CA THR A 48 26.02 0.93 1.51
C THR A 48 26.84 2.21 1.61
N GLU A 49 27.77 2.31 2.56
CA GLU A 49 28.68 3.45 2.71
C GLU A 49 29.52 3.72 1.46
N VAL A 50 29.86 2.67 0.70
CA VAL A 50 30.59 2.81 -0.57
C VAL A 50 29.70 3.43 -1.64
N CYS A 51 28.40 3.14 -1.63
CA CYS A 51 27.42 3.80 -2.52
C CYS A 51 27.38 5.31 -2.24
N SER A 52 27.24 5.69 -0.97
CA SER A 52 27.25 7.11 -0.58
C SER A 52 28.57 7.80 -0.91
N TYR A 53 29.70 7.09 -0.79
CA TYR A 53 31.00 7.62 -1.22
C TYR A 53 31.06 7.81 -2.74
N TYR A 54 30.60 6.81 -3.50
CA TYR A 54 30.59 6.80 -4.96
C TYR A 54 29.78 7.98 -5.52
N GLU A 55 28.63 8.29 -4.94
CA GLU A 55 27.81 9.44 -5.31
C GLU A 55 28.51 10.77 -5.01
N LYS A 56 29.04 10.93 -3.79
CA LYS A 56 29.72 12.16 -3.36
C LYS A 56 31.00 12.46 -4.14
N HIS A 57 31.63 11.45 -4.75
CA HIS A 57 32.90 11.58 -5.47
C HIS A 57 32.76 11.32 -6.98
N GLN A 58 31.58 11.56 -7.56
CA GLN A 58 31.34 11.50 -9.01
C GLN A 58 31.80 10.17 -9.65
N GLY A 59 31.54 9.05 -8.96
CA GLY A 59 31.90 7.71 -9.40
C GLY A 59 33.27 7.20 -8.94
N GLY A 60 33.95 7.96 -8.06
CA GLY A 60 35.19 7.50 -7.40
C GLY A 60 34.94 6.45 -6.31
N TYR A 61 35.94 5.61 -6.03
CA TYR A 61 35.90 4.61 -4.96
C TYR A 61 36.86 4.95 -3.82
N PRO A 62 36.61 4.49 -2.58
CA PRO A 62 37.58 4.59 -1.50
C PRO A 62 38.90 3.90 -1.88
N PRO A 63 40.08 4.50 -1.60
CA PRO A 63 41.39 3.94 -1.99
C PRO A 63 41.65 2.52 -1.47
N GLU A 64 41.12 2.19 -0.30
CA GLU A 64 41.28 0.88 0.34
C GLU A 64 40.38 -0.21 -0.26
N LEU A 65 39.34 0.16 -1.02
CA LEU A 65 38.31 -0.76 -1.49
C LEU A 65 38.90 -1.85 -2.41
N ASP A 66 39.78 -1.48 -3.34
CA ASP A 66 40.38 -2.41 -4.30
C ASP A 66 41.12 -3.57 -3.60
N LYS A 67 41.91 -3.25 -2.58
CA LYS A 67 42.63 -4.24 -1.78
C LYS A 67 41.67 -5.15 -1.00
N GLN A 68 40.57 -4.60 -0.48
CA GLN A 68 39.57 -5.37 0.27
C GLN A 68 38.78 -6.31 -0.65
N VAL A 69 38.38 -5.84 -1.83
CA VAL A 69 37.69 -6.66 -2.85
C VAL A 69 38.62 -7.79 -3.33
N ALA A 70 39.88 -7.49 -3.63
CA ALA A 70 40.85 -8.51 -4.02
C ALA A 70 41.08 -9.57 -2.92
N ALA A 71 41.16 -9.15 -1.66
CA ALA A 71 41.31 -10.07 -0.53
C ALA A 71 40.07 -10.96 -0.31
N ALA A 72 38.87 -10.39 -0.47
CA ALA A 72 37.62 -11.14 -0.37
C ALA A 72 37.46 -12.12 -1.54
N LEU A 73 37.77 -11.69 -2.78
CA LEU A 73 37.74 -12.57 -3.95
C LEU A 73 38.69 -13.76 -3.79
N ALA A 74 39.90 -13.56 -3.26
CA ALA A 74 40.84 -14.65 -2.97
C ALA A 74 40.33 -15.63 -1.89
N LYS A 75 39.44 -15.20 -0.98
CA LYS A 75 38.73 -16.11 -0.07
C LYS A 75 37.67 -16.92 -0.83
N VAL A 76 36.89 -16.28 -1.71
CA VAL A 76 35.89 -16.96 -2.55
C VAL A 76 36.54 -18.01 -3.45
N GLU A 77 37.66 -17.69 -4.11
CA GLU A 77 38.40 -18.61 -4.96
C GLU A 77 38.84 -19.88 -4.21
N ARG A 78 39.31 -19.73 -2.97
CA ARG A 78 39.68 -20.85 -2.10
C ARG A 78 38.46 -21.68 -1.71
N ALA A 79 37.39 -21.02 -1.25
CA ALA A 79 36.17 -21.70 -0.80
C ALA A 79 35.47 -22.48 -1.93
N MET A 80 35.55 -21.97 -3.16
CA MET A 80 34.92 -22.59 -4.34
C MET A 80 35.87 -23.48 -5.15
N ALA A 81 37.15 -23.56 -4.77
CA ALA A 81 38.19 -24.29 -5.48
C ALA A 81 38.24 -23.97 -7.00
N SER A 82 38.11 -22.69 -7.34
CA SER A 82 38.11 -22.16 -8.72
C SER A 82 38.70 -20.76 -8.75
N ARG A 83 39.24 -20.30 -9.89
CA ARG A 83 39.92 -19.00 -10.00
C ARG A 83 39.19 -18.04 -10.94
N PHE A 84 39.09 -16.77 -10.56
CA PHE A 84 38.42 -15.74 -11.35
C PHE A 84 39.27 -15.37 -12.57
N GLY A 85 38.72 -15.59 -13.77
CA GLY A 85 39.42 -15.39 -15.03
C GLY A 85 40.31 -16.55 -15.49
N ASP A 86 40.25 -17.71 -14.82
CA ASP A 86 41.03 -18.89 -15.20
C ASP A 86 40.48 -19.57 -16.47
N GLN A 87 41.39 -19.99 -17.36
CA GLN A 87 41.03 -20.61 -18.64
C GLN A 87 40.54 -22.06 -18.51
N GLU A 88 40.95 -22.78 -17.46
CA GLU A 88 40.61 -24.19 -17.25
C GLU A 88 39.52 -24.38 -16.21
N ASN A 89 39.59 -23.67 -15.09
CA ASN A 89 38.59 -23.76 -14.01
C ASN A 89 38.07 -22.37 -13.60
N PRO A 90 37.26 -21.73 -14.46
CA PRO A 90 36.76 -20.38 -14.22
C PRO A 90 35.80 -20.33 -13.03
N LEU A 91 36.06 -19.41 -12.11
CA LEU A 91 35.07 -18.89 -11.16
C LEU A 91 34.22 -17.85 -11.88
N LEU A 92 32.91 -18.07 -11.94
CA LEU A 92 31.96 -17.07 -12.41
C LEU A 92 31.23 -16.45 -11.22
N LEU A 93 30.89 -15.17 -11.32
CA LEU A 93 30.26 -14.40 -10.24
C LEU A 93 28.88 -13.87 -10.67
N SER A 94 28.02 -13.67 -9.68
CA SER A 94 26.84 -12.81 -9.80
C SER A 94 27.09 -11.54 -9.00
N VAL A 95 26.60 -10.42 -9.52
CA VAL A 95 26.65 -9.11 -8.87
C VAL A 95 25.21 -8.64 -8.70
N ARG A 96 24.76 -8.57 -7.45
CA ARG A 96 23.37 -8.32 -7.07
C ARG A 96 23.29 -7.11 -6.14
N SER A 97 22.45 -6.15 -6.50
CA SER A 97 22.07 -5.04 -5.62
C SER A 97 21.36 -5.51 -4.34
N GLY A 98 21.44 -4.71 -3.29
CA GLY A 98 20.76 -4.95 -2.03
C GLY A 98 20.72 -3.72 -1.14
N ALA A 99 19.60 -2.99 -1.15
CA ALA A 99 19.36 -1.90 -0.20
C ALA A 99 18.84 -2.46 1.15
N ALA A 100 18.84 -1.62 2.19
CA ALA A 100 18.33 -2.03 3.51
C ALA A 100 16.84 -2.37 3.46
N ARG A 101 16.07 -1.55 2.73
CA ARG A 101 14.68 -1.81 2.36
C ARG A 101 14.62 -2.60 1.05
N SER A 102 13.79 -3.64 1.01
CA SER A 102 13.63 -4.47 -0.19
C SER A 102 12.93 -3.69 -1.31
N MET A 103 13.55 -3.59 -2.48
CA MET A 103 13.01 -2.99 -3.71
C MET A 103 12.97 -4.04 -4.84
N PRO A 104 11.98 -4.96 -4.85
CA PRO A 104 11.94 -6.08 -5.78
C PRO A 104 11.82 -5.60 -7.24
N GLY A 105 12.69 -6.10 -8.12
CA GLY A 105 12.68 -5.78 -9.55
C GLY A 105 13.24 -4.40 -9.93
N MET A 106 13.52 -3.51 -8.99
CA MET A 106 13.84 -2.11 -9.30
C MET A 106 15.31 -1.87 -9.66
N MET A 107 16.21 -2.69 -9.11
CA MET A 107 17.66 -2.55 -9.26
C MET A 107 18.25 -3.69 -10.08
N ASP A 108 19.35 -3.41 -10.76
CA ASP A 108 19.93 -4.34 -11.72
C ASP A 108 20.68 -5.50 -11.02
N THR A 109 20.77 -6.63 -11.75
CA THR A 109 21.54 -7.82 -11.37
C THR A 109 22.31 -8.28 -12.60
N ILE A 110 23.55 -8.70 -12.41
CA ILE A 110 24.39 -9.27 -13.48
C ILE A 110 24.76 -10.69 -13.08
N LEU A 111 24.51 -11.66 -13.96
CA LEU A 111 24.87 -13.07 -13.79
C LEU A 111 26.02 -13.45 -14.72
N ASN A 112 26.67 -14.58 -14.44
CA ASN A 112 27.72 -15.18 -15.28
C ASN A 112 28.96 -14.27 -15.51
N LEU A 113 29.22 -13.32 -14.61
CA LEU A 113 30.33 -12.39 -14.70
C LEU A 113 31.67 -13.14 -14.62
N GLY A 114 32.60 -12.78 -15.51
CA GLY A 114 33.87 -13.48 -15.72
C GLY A 114 33.92 -14.31 -17.00
N LEU A 115 32.81 -14.41 -17.74
CA LEU A 115 32.79 -15.02 -19.07
C LEU A 115 33.45 -14.11 -20.11
N ASN A 116 34.37 -14.71 -20.85
CA ASN A 116 35.05 -14.11 -22.00
C ASN A 116 35.38 -15.24 -23.00
N ASP A 117 35.96 -14.90 -24.15
CA ASP A 117 36.24 -15.90 -25.20
C ASP A 117 37.20 -17.02 -24.73
N THR A 118 38.00 -16.77 -23.67
CA THR A 118 38.96 -17.70 -23.08
C THR A 118 38.35 -18.55 -21.96
N THR A 119 37.70 -17.94 -20.97
CA THR A 119 37.12 -18.63 -19.80
C THR A 119 35.93 -19.50 -20.19
N MET A 120 35.21 -19.14 -21.26
CA MET A 120 34.16 -19.97 -21.82
C MET A 120 34.68 -21.35 -22.24
N GLN A 121 35.92 -21.47 -22.75
CA GLN A 121 36.51 -22.77 -23.09
C GLN A 121 36.69 -23.67 -21.86
N GLY A 122 37.07 -23.09 -20.72
CA GLY A 122 37.12 -23.79 -19.44
C GLY A 122 35.74 -24.25 -18.98
N LEU A 123 34.73 -23.40 -19.14
CA LEU A 123 33.35 -23.76 -18.83
C LEU A 123 32.86 -24.95 -19.68
N ILE A 124 33.10 -24.94 -21.00
CA ILE A 124 32.76 -26.04 -21.93
C ILE A 124 33.41 -27.34 -21.48
N LYS A 125 34.72 -27.32 -21.18
CA LYS A 125 35.44 -28.50 -20.72
C LYS A 125 34.88 -29.06 -19.41
N ARG A 126 34.50 -28.18 -18.47
CA ARG A 126 33.99 -28.58 -17.15
C ARG A 126 32.58 -29.14 -17.21
N THR A 127 31.72 -28.57 -18.06
CA THR A 127 30.32 -29.00 -18.15
C THR A 127 30.11 -30.12 -19.15
N GLY A 128 31.00 -30.26 -20.13
CA GLY A 128 30.80 -31.15 -21.29
C GLY A 128 29.65 -30.70 -22.20
N ASP A 129 29.19 -29.46 -22.05
CA ASP A 129 28.01 -28.92 -22.74
C ASP A 129 28.35 -27.55 -23.35
N GLU A 130 28.68 -27.58 -24.64
CA GLU A 130 29.03 -26.39 -25.42
C GLU A 130 27.83 -25.44 -25.58
N ARG A 131 26.62 -25.99 -25.74
CA ARG A 131 25.40 -25.20 -25.88
C ARG A 131 25.15 -24.39 -24.60
N PHE A 132 25.24 -25.03 -23.44
CA PHE A 132 25.09 -24.38 -22.14
C PHE A 132 26.07 -23.22 -21.96
N ALA A 133 27.34 -23.41 -22.31
CA ALA A 133 28.35 -22.37 -22.12
C ALA A 133 28.07 -21.14 -23.00
N TYR A 134 27.68 -21.34 -24.26
CA TYR A 134 27.28 -20.25 -25.15
C TYR A 134 25.94 -19.61 -24.76
N ASP A 135 24.99 -20.37 -24.19
CA ASP A 135 23.76 -19.81 -23.65
C ASP A 135 24.04 -18.88 -22.46
N CYS A 136 24.91 -19.31 -21.53
CA CYS A 136 25.35 -18.45 -20.43
C CYS A 136 26.09 -17.20 -20.96
N TYR A 137 26.86 -17.36 -22.03
CA TYR A 137 27.64 -16.24 -22.58
C TYR A 137 26.77 -15.22 -23.31
N ARG A 138 25.80 -15.64 -24.15
CA ARG A 138 24.87 -14.69 -24.79
C ARG A 138 24.06 -13.89 -23.76
N ARG A 139 23.60 -14.55 -22.69
CA ARG A 139 22.87 -13.91 -21.59
C ARG A 139 23.76 -12.91 -20.88
N PHE A 140 25.01 -13.28 -20.59
CA PHE A 140 25.97 -12.34 -19.99
C PHE A 140 26.21 -11.13 -20.87
N VAL A 141 26.42 -11.32 -22.18
CA VAL A 141 26.66 -10.20 -23.12
C VAL A 141 25.45 -9.28 -23.21
N ALA A 142 24.23 -9.83 -23.29
CA ALA A 142 23.00 -9.05 -23.28
C ALA A 142 22.83 -8.27 -21.97
N MET A 143 22.86 -8.96 -20.81
CA MET A 143 22.70 -8.34 -19.50
C MET A 143 23.77 -7.26 -19.22
N TYR A 144 25.02 -7.52 -19.57
CA TYR A 144 26.11 -6.56 -19.35
C TYR A 144 26.00 -5.38 -20.33
N GLY A 145 25.63 -5.66 -21.58
CA GLY A 145 25.38 -4.63 -22.60
C GLY A 145 24.25 -3.69 -22.22
N ASP A 146 23.16 -4.24 -21.71
CA ASP A 146 22.01 -3.51 -21.20
C ASP A 146 22.37 -2.71 -19.92
N VAL A 147 22.75 -3.41 -18.85
CA VAL A 147 22.89 -2.82 -17.51
C VAL A 147 24.13 -1.94 -17.38
N VAL A 148 25.28 -2.38 -17.90
CA VAL A 148 26.56 -1.72 -17.64
C VAL A 148 26.92 -0.74 -18.77
N LEU A 149 26.68 -1.14 -20.02
CA LEU A 149 27.01 -0.35 -21.20
C LEU A 149 25.85 0.55 -21.69
N GLY A 150 24.63 0.34 -21.18
CA GLY A 150 23.48 1.21 -21.43
C GLY A 150 22.79 0.98 -22.77
N LEU A 151 22.94 -0.21 -23.39
CA LEU A 151 22.26 -0.53 -24.65
C LEU A 151 20.79 -0.92 -24.38
N LYS A 152 19.92 0.10 -24.29
CA LYS A 152 18.50 0.00 -23.95
C LYS A 152 17.58 0.57 -25.05
N PRO A 153 16.28 0.23 -25.06
CA PRO A 153 15.27 0.97 -25.82
C PRO A 153 15.28 2.46 -25.45
N GLU A 154 15.26 3.37 -26.44
CA GLU A 154 15.28 4.83 -26.19
C GLU A 154 13.87 5.45 -26.20
N GLY A 155 12.95 4.90 -27.01
CA GLY A 155 11.56 5.31 -27.09
C GLY A 155 10.59 4.31 -26.46
N LYS A 156 9.40 4.80 -26.07
CA LYS A 156 8.32 4.00 -25.46
C LYS A 156 7.76 2.86 -26.34
N ASP A 157 8.01 2.93 -27.64
CA ASP A 157 7.56 1.95 -28.64
C ASP A 157 8.72 1.09 -29.18
N ASP A 158 9.95 1.32 -28.70
CA ASP A 158 11.14 0.59 -29.14
C ASP A 158 11.23 -0.79 -28.47
N GLN A 159 11.73 -1.77 -29.21
CA GLN A 159 11.98 -3.13 -28.71
C GLN A 159 13.43 -3.27 -28.22
N ASP A 160 13.65 -4.19 -27.27
CA ASP A 160 14.99 -4.52 -26.80
C ASP A 160 15.89 -4.98 -27.98
N PRO A 161 17.05 -4.33 -28.19
CA PRO A 161 17.92 -4.63 -29.32
C PRO A 161 18.46 -6.07 -29.31
N PHE A 162 18.62 -6.70 -28.14
CA PHE A 162 19.06 -8.08 -28.00
C PHE A 162 17.93 -9.08 -28.30
N GLU A 163 16.69 -8.76 -27.91
CA GLU A 163 15.51 -9.57 -28.24
C GLU A 163 15.20 -9.53 -29.74
N VAL A 164 15.33 -8.38 -30.40
CA VAL A 164 15.18 -8.27 -31.85
C VAL A 164 16.13 -9.22 -32.58
N LEU A 165 17.38 -9.29 -32.15
CA LEU A 165 18.39 -10.19 -32.71
C LEU A 165 18.08 -11.67 -32.40
N LEU A 166 17.60 -11.97 -31.18
CA LEU A 166 17.22 -13.33 -30.78
C LEU A 166 16.02 -13.84 -31.59
N GLU A 167 14.95 -13.05 -31.71
CA GLU A 167 13.77 -13.39 -32.49
C GLU A 167 14.11 -13.56 -33.97
N ALA A 168 14.92 -12.66 -34.54
CA ALA A 168 15.41 -12.81 -35.92
C ALA A 168 16.19 -14.12 -36.12
N LYS A 169 17.00 -14.54 -35.13
CA LYS A 169 17.69 -15.83 -35.17
C LYS A 169 16.72 -17.01 -35.10
N LYS A 170 15.71 -16.94 -34.23
CA LYS A 170 14.68 -17.99 -34.11
C LYS A 170 13.87 -18.14 -35.39
N GLU A 171 13.42 -17.04 -35.98
CA GLU A 171 12.73 -17.01 -37.27
C GLU A 171 13.60 -17.60 -38.39
N ALA A 172 14.87 -17.19 -38.48
CA ALA A 172 15.80 -17.70 -39.49
C ALA A 172 16.06 -19.21 -39.36
N LYS A 173 15.89 -19.79 -38.16
CA LYS A 173 16.08 -21.22 -37.89
C LYS A 173 14.77 -22.01 -37.82
N GLY A 174 13.62 -21.34 -37.93
CA GLY A 174 12.31 -21.97 -37.85
C GLY A 174 12.02 -22.62 -36.49
N VAL A 175 12.58 -22.07 -35.41
CA VAL A 175 12.36 -22.54 -34.04
C VAL A 175 11.45 -21.57 -33.28
N HIS A 176 10.74 -22.07 -32.27
CA HIS A 176 9.81 -21.27 -31.47
C HIS A 176 10.36 -20.92 -30.09
N PHE A 177 11.28 -21.72 -29.55
CA PHE A 177 11.84 -21.52 -28.22
C PHE A 177 13.37 -21.42 -28.24
N ASP A 178 13.92 -20.60 -27.34
CA ASP A 178 15.37 -20.40 -27.20
C ASP A 178 16.15 -21.71 -26.94
N HIS A 179 15.50 -22.68 -26.29
CA HIS A 179 16.14 -23.95 -25.97
C HIS A 179 16.40 -24.84 -27.20
N GLU A 180 15.72 -24.56 -28.31
CA GLU A 180 15.85 -25.26 -29.58
C GLU A 180 17.04 -24.75 -30.42
N LEU A 181 17.62 -23.59 -30.06
CA LEU A 181 18.82 -23.07 -30.70
C LEU A 181 20.03 -23.97 -30.41
N SER A 182 20.79 -24.28 -31.46
CA SER A 182 22.00 -25.09 -31.36
C SER A 182 23.17 -24.29 -30.76
N ALA A 183 24.23 -24.99 -30.32
CA ALA A 183 25.45 -24.33 -29.84
C ALA A 183 26.05 -23.38 -30.87
N GLN A 184 25.99 -23.73 -32.17
CA GLN A 184 26.50 -22.89 -33.25
C GLN A 184 25.64 -21.63 -33.43
N ASP A 185 24.32 -21.74 -33.31
CA ASP A 185 23.42 -20.58 -33.41
C ASP A 185 23.66 -19.59 -32.26
N LEU A 186 23.84 -20.09 -31.04
CA LEU A 186 24.15 -19.28 -29.87
C LEU A 186 25.53 -18.61 -29.98
N LYS A 187 26.52 -19.32 -30.52
CA LYS A 187 27.85 -18.76 -30.80
C LYS A 187 27.81 -17.61 -31.79
N ASP A 188 27.00 -17.73 -32.84
CA ASP A 188 26.80 -16.67 -33.82
C ASP A 188 26.02 -15.50 -33.21
N LEU A 189 25.04 -15.78 -32.34
CA LEU A 189 24.29 -14.75 -31.61
C LEU A 189 25.19 -13.94 -30.65
N VAL A 190 26.13 -14.58 -29.95
CA VAL A 190 27.13 -13.86 -29.12
C VAL A 190 27.92 -12.86 -29.95
N ARG A 191 28.35 -13.24 -31.16
CA ARG A 191 29.09 -12.35 -32.06
C ARG A 191 28.23 -11.18 -32.52
N GLU A 192 26.97 -11.44 -32.86
CA GLU A 192 26.00 -10.43 -33.25
C GLU A 192 25.72 -9.44 -32.11
N TYR A 193 25.57 -9.92 -30.87
CA TYR A 193 25.40 -9.08 -29.69
C TYR A 193 26.60 -8.17 -29.44
N LYS A 194 27.83 -8.72 -29.47
CA LYS A 194 29.06 -7.92 -29.34
C LYS A 194 29.18 -6.87 -30.46
N ALA A 195 28.78 -7.23 -31.69
CA ALA A 195 28.81 -6.30 -32.81
C ALA A 195 27.78 -5.17 -32.67
N GLU A 196 26.57 -5.46 -32.20
CA GLU A 196 25.55 -4.43 -31.96
C GLU A 196 25.96 -3.49 -30.81
N ILE A 197 26.55 -4.03 -29.73
CA ILE A 197 27.17 -3.21 -28.66
C ILE A 197 28.21 -2.26 -29.25
N LYS A 198 29.16 -2.77 -30.04
CA LYS A 198 30.20 -1.94 -30.67
C LYS A 198 29.61 -0.86 -31.58
N LYS A 199 28.57 -1.19 -32.33
CA LYS A 199 27.91 -0.29 -33.29
C LYS A 199 27.12 0.83 -32.59
N LYS A 200 26.40 0.51 -31.52
CA LYS A 200 25.50 1.45 -30.82
C LYS A 200 26.18 2.22 -29.70
N VAL A 201 27.01 1.55 -28.91
CA VAL A 201 27.71 2.15 -27.75
C VAL A 201 29.09 2.69 -28.13
N GLY A 202 29.69 2.20 -29.22
CA GLY A 202 31.02 2.61 -29.68
C GLY A 202 32.19 2.00 -28.89
N ALA A 203 31.92 1.06 -27.97
CA ALA A 203 32.91 0.37 -27.16
C ALA A 203 32.88 -1.14 -27.41
N ASP A 204 34.04 -1.79 -27.35
CA ASP A 204 34.14 -3.25 -27.39
C ASP A 204 33.66 -3.88 -26.07
N PHE A 205 33.13 -5.10 -26.15
CA PHE A 205 32.76 -5.87 -24.97
C PHE A 205 34.01 -6.16 -24.11
N PRO A 206 33.98 -5.93 -22.78
CA PRO A 206 35.17 -6.10 -21.95
C PRO A 206 35.54 -7.58 -21.80
N GLU A 207 36.72 -7.96 -22.28
CA GLU A 207 37.24 -9.33 -22.13
C GLU A 207 37.99 -9.55 -20.81
N ASP A 208 38.45 -8.48 -20.13
CA ASP A 208 39.10 -8.58 -18.81
C ASP A 208 38.05 -8.79 -17.68
N PRO A 209 38.07 -9.92 -16.97
CA PRO A 209 37.14 -10.19 -15.86
C PRO A 209 37.19 -9.14 -14.74
N LYS A 210 38.35 -8.52 -14.48
CA LYS A 210 38.44 -7.46 -13.46
C LYS A 210 37.74 -6.19 -13.90
N ALA A 211 37.92 -5.78 -15.16
CA ALA A 211 37.17 -4.68 -15.75
C ALA A 211 35.64 -4.96 -15.73
N GLN A 212 35.23 -6.20 -16.04
CA GLN A 212 33.83 -6.61 -15.91
C GLN A 212 33.30 -6.43 -14.48
N LEU A 213 34.04 -6.89 -13.47
CA LEU A 213 33.64 -6.80 -12.06
C LEU A 213 33.44 -5.35 -11.61
N TRP A 214 34.40 -4.48 -11.91
CA TRP A 214 34.30 -3.06 -11.55
C TRP A 214 33.21 -2.32 -12.33
N GLY A 215 33.01 -2.68 -13.61
CA GLY A 215 31.88 -2.18 -14.40
C GLY A 215 30.53 -2.53 -13.78
N ALA A 216 30.37 -3.79 -13.34
CA ALA A 216 29.15 -4.25 -12.67
C ALA A 216 28.93 -3.60 -11.29
N ILE A 217 29.98 -3.46 -10.46
CA ILE A 217 29.88 -2.76 -9.17
C ILE A 217 29.42 -1.32 -9.38
N GLY A 218 30.05 -0.60 -10.32
CA GLY A 218 29.66 0.78 -10.63
C GLY A 218 28.25 0.89 -11.20
N ALA A 219 27.81 -0.07 -12.02
CA ALA A 219 26.45 -0.11 -12.55
C ALA A 219 25.40 -0.30 -11.45
N VAL A 220 25.66 -1.15 -10.46
CA VAL A 220 24.76 -1.31 -9.30
C VAL A 220 24.62 0.00 -8.53
N PHE A 221 25.72 0.70 -8.24
CA PHE A 221 25.63 2.00 -7.56
C PHE A 221 24.88 3.04 -8.40
N ARG A 222 25.12 3.10 -9.72
CA ARG A 222 24.35 3.98 -10.61
C ARG A 222 22.86 3.63 -10.62
N SER A 223 22.51 2.34 -10.52
CA SER A 223 21.12 1.88 -10.56
C SER A 223 20.26 2.42 -9.40
N TRP A 224 20.89 2.86 -8.30
CA TRP A 224 20.18 3.54 -7.21
C TRP A 224 19.47 4.82 -7.69
N ASN A 225 20.06 5.56 -8.63
CA ASN A 225 19.49 6.82 -9.13
C ASN A 225 18.81 6.68 -10.50
N ASN A 226 18.43 5.46 -10.89
CA ASN A 226 17.63 5.28 -12.09
C ASN A 226 16.19 5.79 -11.86
N PRO A 227 15.50 6.33 -12.89
CA PRO A 227 14.16 6.91 -12.75
C PRO A 227 13.15 6.00 -12.07
N ARG A 228 13.17 4.70 -12.37
CA ARG A 228 12.30 3.70 -11.75
C ARG A 228 12.59 3.45 -10.26
N ALA A 229 13.86 3.54 -9.85
CA ALA A 229 14.25 3.36 -8.45
C ALA A 229 13.82 4.57 -7.62
N ILE A 230 14.01 5.78 -8.16
CA ILE A 230 13.52 7.04 -7.58
C ILE A 230 11.99 6.97 -7.42
N ALA A 231 11.25 6.68 -8.50
CA ALA A 231 9.80 6.56 -8.44
C ALA A 231 9.31 5.51 -7.43
N TYR A 232 10.02 4.38 -7.30
CA TYR A 232 9.68 3.38 -6.29
C TYR A 232 9.93 3.88 -4.86
N ARG A 233 11.02 4.62 -4.63
CA ARG A 233 11.34 5.20 -3.33
C ARG A 233 10.33 6.26 -2.91
N GLU A 234 9.94 7.14 -3.84
CA GLU A 234 8.85 8.12 -3.65
C GLU A 234 7.54 7.42 -3.24
N LEU A 235 7.15 6.35 -3.94
CA LEU A 235 5.91 5.62 -3.66
C LEU A 235 5.92 4.79 -2.37
N ASN A 236 7.09 4.52 -1.77
CA ASN A 236 7.24 3.64 -0.61
C ASN A 236 7.95 4.32 0.57
N ASP A 237 8.09 5.65 0.56
CA ASP A 237 8.75 6.44 1.61
C ASP A 237 10.16 5.93 1.96
N ILE A 238 10.99 5.63 0.96
CA ILE A 238 12.38 5.15 1.18
C ILE A 238 13.35 6.33 1.01
N PRO A 239 14.16 6.67 2.03
CA PRO A 239 15.13 7.76 1.94
C PRO A 239 16.17 7.58 0.83
N ASP A 240 16.53 8.68 0.15
CA ASP A 240 17.54 8.69 -0.91
C ASP A 240 18.96 8.44 -0.41
N ASP A 241 19.26 8.86 0.83
CA ASP A 241 20.60 8.78 1.42
C ASP A 241 21.00 7.37 1.91
N MET A 242 20.04 6.43 1.92
CA MET A 242 20.23 5.05 2.35
C MET A 242 21.24 4.28 1.49
N GLY A 243 21.28 4.56 0.19
CA GLY A 243 22.13 3.87 -0.78
C GLY A 243 21.83 2.36 -0.93
N THR A 244 22.67 1.67 -1.70
CA THR A 244 22.56 0.23 -1.96
C THR A 244 23.88 -0.50 -1.75
N ALA A 245 23.83 -1.72 -1.19
CA ALA A 245 24.99 -2.60 -1.08
C ALA A 245 25.16 -3.43 -2.37
N VAL A 246 26.37 -3.93 -2.59
CA VAL A 246 26.68 -4.81 -3.73
C VAL A 246 27.07 -6.19 -3.23
N ASN A 247 26.28 -7.21 -3.57
CA ASN A 247 26.56 -8.60 -3.22
C ASN A 247 27.25 -9.28 -4.41
N VAL A 248 28.50 -9.67 -4.22
CA VAL A 248 29.29 -10.43 -5.20
C VAL A 248 29.34 -11.88 -4.73
N GLN A 249 28.71 -12.79 -5.47
CA GLN A 249 28.52 -14.17 -5.04
C GLN A 249 28.93 -15.14 -6.14
N SER A 250 29.57 -16.27 -5.78
CA SER A 250 29.88 -17.34 -6.71
C SER A 250 28.63 -17.84 -7.43
N MET A 251 28.72 -18.02 -8.74
CA MET A 251 27.66 -18.63 -9.53
C MET A 251 27.47 -20.08 -9.15
N VAL A 252 26.19 -20.48 -9.10
CA VAL A 252 25.74 -21.86 -9.16
C VAL A 252 24.70 -21.96 -10.29
N PHE A 253 24.68 -23.08 -10.99
CA PHE A 253 23.94 -23.24 -12.24
C PHE A 253 22.83 -24.26 -12.11
N GLY A 254 21.58 -23.80 -12.27
CA GLY A 254 20.40 -24.66 -12.37
C GLY A 254 20.22 -25.28 -13.75
N ASN A 255 21.04 -24.90 -14.74
CA ASN A 255 20.98 -25.31 -16.14
C ASN A 255 22.16 -26.22 -16.56
N MET A 256 22.84 -26.87 -15.60
CA MET A 256 23.87 -27.89 -15.88
C MET A 256 23.25 -29.29 -16.03
N GLY A 257 22.27 -29.43 -16.92
CA GLY A 257 21.64 -30.71 -17.26
C GLY A 257 20.48 -31.12 -16.32
N LYS A 258 20.03 -32.38 -16.48
CA LYS A 258 18.78 -32.88 -15.88
C LYS A 258 18.78 -33.00 -14.35
N ALA A 259 19.94 -33.04 -13.71
CA ALA A 259 20.07 -33.09 -12.25
C ALA A 259 20.25 -31.69 -11.61
N SER A 260 20.00 -30.63 -12.40
CA SER A 260 20.11 -29.25 -11.99
C SER A 260 18.78 -28.53 -12.20
N GLY A 261 18.48 -27.55 -11.36
CA GLY A 261 17.25 -26.78 -11.43
C GLY A 261 17.33 -25.52 -10.56
N THR A 262 16.29 -24.71 -10.60
CA THR A 262 16.22 -23.48 -9.80
C THR A 262 14.78 -23.21 -9.44
N GLY A 263 14.55 -22.53 -8.32
CA GLY A 263 13.20 -22.23 -7.87
C GLY A 263 13.12 -21.11 -6.87
N VAL A 264 11.89 -20.67 -6.65
CA VAL A 264 11.50 -19.64 -5.70
C VAL A 264 10.34 -20.19 -4.88
N ALA A 265 10.40 -20.04 -3.56
CA ALA A 265 9.37 -20.54 -2.68
C ALA A 265 9.11 -19.58 -1.52
N PHE A 266 7.95 -19.74 -0.90
CA PHE A 266 7.50 -19.06 0.28
C PHE A 266 7.21 -20.12 1.34
N THR A 267 7.67 -19.89 2.56
CA THR A 267 7.49 -20.87 3.64
C THR A 267 6.01 -21.06 4.02
N ARG A 268 5.15 -20.12 3.65
CA ARG A 268 3.68 -20.19 3.72
C ARG A 268 3.09 -19.54 2.46
N ASP A 269 1.84 -19.83 2.14
CA ASP A 269 1.19 -19.23 0.97
C ASP A 269 1.07 -17.69 1.14
N PRO A 270 1.70 -16.88 0.26
CA PRO A 270 1.69 -15.42 0.39
C PRO A 270 0.36 -14.76 0.00
N ALA A 271 -0.57 -15.51 -0.62
CA ALA A 271 -1.88 -15.03 -1.03
C ALA A 271 -2.98 -15.40 -0.03
N SER A 272 -3.03 -16.67 0.40
CA SER A 272 -4.05 -17.17 1.34
C SER A 272 -3.61 -17.17 2.81
N GLY A 273 -2.30 -17.14 3.06
CA GLY A 273 -1.70 -17.28 4.41
C GLY A 273 -1.66 -18.72 4.93
N ALA A 274 -2.12 -19.71 4.16
CA ALA A 274 -2.12 -21.10 4.58
C ALA A 274 -0.70 -21.59 4.90
N ASP A 275 -0.56 -22.37 5.97
CA ASP A 275 0.70 -23.01 6.36
C ASP A 275 1.02 -24.20 5.44
N VAL A 276 1.41 -23.86 4.22
CA VAL A 276 1.83 -24.79 3.17
C VAL A 276 3.10 -24.26 2.53
N PHE A 277 4.05 -25.16 2.24
CA PHE A 277 5.22 -24.76 1.47
C PHE A 277 4.74 -24.41 0.06
N PHE A 278 4.92 -23.17 -0.38
CA PHE A 278 4.34 -22.71 -1.64
C PHE A 278 5.44 -22.20 -2.56
N GLY A 279 5.57 -22.73 -3.76
CA GLY A 279 6.65 -22.29 -4.64
C GLY A 279 6.65 -22.92 -6.02
N GLU A 280 7.54 -22.43 -6.85
CA GLU A 280 7.71 -22.84 -8.24
C GLU A 280 9.17 -23.16 -8.53
N TYR A 281 9.42 -24.15 -9.38
CA TYR A 281 10.75 -24.53 -9.83
C TYR A 281 10.77 -24.89 -11.33
N LEU A 282 11.97 -24.85 -11.91
CA LEU A 282 12.23 -25.36 -13.25
C LEU A 282 13.51 -26.19 -13.25
N MET A 283 13.44 -27.37 -13.86
CA MET A 283 14.62 -28.19 -14.15
C MET A 283 15.35 -27.68 -15.39
N ASN A 284 16.67 -27.77 -15.33
CA ASN A 284 17.60 -27.35 -16.37
C ASN A 284 17.33 -25.90 -16.82
N ALA A 285 17.33 -24.96 -15.88
CA ALA A 285 16.95 -23.56 -16.07
C ALA A 285 17.75 -22.62 -15.16
N GLN A 286 17.76 -21.32 -15.48
CA GLN A 286 18.26 -20.26 -14.59
C GLN A 286 17.09 -19.51 -13.92
N GLY A 287 17.37 -18.80 -12.83
CA GLY A 287 16.33 -18.10 -12.06
C GLY A 287 15.49 -17.13 -12.91
N GLU A 288 16.12 -16.51 -13.90
CA GLU A 288 15.45 -15.64 -14.89
C GLU A 288 14.32 -16.37 -15.62
N ASP A 289 14.51 -17.64 -16.01
CA ASP A 289 13.50 -18.41 -16.74
C ASP A 289 12.25 -18.68 -15.88
N VAL A 290 12.42 -18.76 -14.55
CA VAL A 290 11.31 -18.93 -13.59
C VAL A 290 10.52 -17.62 -13.48
N VAL A 291 11.21 -16.48 -13.40
CA VAL A 291 10.58 -15.16 -13.21
C VAL A 291 9.90 -14.67 -14.50
N ALA A 292 10.56 -14.84 -15.65
CA ALA A 292 10.03 -14.44 -16.96
C ALA A 292 8.85 -15.31 -17.40
N GLY A 293 8.73 -16.54 -16.88
CA GLY A 293 7.61 -17.43 -17.21
C GLY A 293 7.58 -17.86 -18.68
N ILE A 294 8.73 -17.83 -19.38
CA ILE A 294 8.90 -18.34 -20.76
C ILE A 294 8.59 -19.84 -20.80
N ARG A 295 9.01 -20.56 -19.75
CA ARG A 295 8.63 -21.94 -19.49
C ARG A 295 7.66 -21.96 -18.31
N THR A 296 6.60 -22.75 -18.43
CA THR A 296 5.63 -22.94 -17.35
C THR A 296 6.33 -23.52 -16.11
N PRO A 297 6.42 -22.78 -14.99
CA PRO A 297 7.03 -23.28 -13.78
C PRO A 297 6.23 -24.44 -13.17
N GLN A 298 6.92 -25.35 -12.50
CA GLN A 298 6.35 -26.53 -11.86
C GLN A 298 6.21 -26.34 -10.35
N PRO A 299 5.21 -26.95 -9.69
CA PRO A 299 4.97 -26.80 -8.26
C PRO A 299 6.01 -27.55 -7.43
N ILE A 300 6.46 -26.99 -6.30
CA ILE A 300 7.48 -27.65 -5.46
C ILE A 300 6.99 -28.91 -4.73
N ASN A 301 5.67 -29.09 -4.55
CA ASN A 301 5.12 -30.25 -3.84
C ASN A 301 3.78 -30.75 -4.40
N LYS A 302 3.40 -31.96 -3.98
CA LYS A 302 2.16 -32.63 -4.41
C LYS A 302 0.89 -31.90 -4.00
N ARG A 303 0.92 -31.23 -2.84
CA ARG A 303 -0.24 -30.50 -2.30
C ARG A 303 -0.60 -29.30 -3.18
N GLN A 304 0.40 -28.56 -3.65
CA GLN A 304 0.23 -27.44 -4.57
C GLN A 304 -0.10 -27.91 -6.00
N LYS A 305 0.45 -29.05 -6.43
CA LYS A 305 0.16 -29.67 -7.74
C LYS A 305 -1.33 -29.96 -7.94
N GLY A 306 -2.01 -30.47 -6.91
CA GLY A 306 -3.40 -30.90 -7.03
C GLY A 306 -3.55 -32.03 -8.07
N GLU A 307 -4.55 -31.92 -8.95
CA GLU A 307 -4.82 -32.91 -10.01
C GLU A 307 -4.05 -32.66 -11.31
N LYS A 308 -3.18 -31.64 -11.36
CA LYS A 308 -2.44 -31.29 -12.59
C LYS A 308 -1.45 -32.41 -12.94
N ASP A 309 -1.43 -32.81 -14.21
CA ASP A 309 -0.48 -33.79 -14.75
C ASP A 309 0.90 -33.17 -15.04
N VAL A 310 1.51 -32.59 -14.01
CA VAL A 310 2.88 -32.04 -14.04
C VAL A 310 3.68 -32.61 -12.87
N PRO A 311 4.97 -32.91 -13.03
CA PRO A 311 5.78 -33.39 -11.91
C PRO A 311 6.02 -32.27 -10.90
N SER A 312 6.25 -32.64 -9.65
CA SER A 312 6.64 -31.74 -8.55
C SER A 312 8.05 -32.04 -8.06
N LEU A 313 8.70 -31.07 -7.41
CA LEU A 313 10.08 -31.26 -6.93
C LEU A 313 10.16 -32.39 -5.89
N GLU A 314 9.11 -32.54 -5.08
CA GLU A 314 8.93 -33.65 -4.15
C GLU A 314 8.93 -35.03 -4.84
N GLU A 315 8.45 -35.11 -6.09
CA GLU A 315 8.43 -36.35 -6.89
C GLU A 315 9.73 -36.56 -7.67
N GLU A 316 10.30 -35.50 -8.26
CA GLU A 316 11.51 -35.59 -9.09
C GLU A 316 12.80 -35.73 -8.27
N MET A 317 12.92 -34.97 -7.17
CA MET A 317 14.12 -34.91 -6.32
C MET A 317 13.76 -34.94 -4.82
N PRO A 318 13.25 -36.07 -4.29
CA PRO A 318 12.69 -36.15 -2.94
C PRO A 318 13.69 -35.80 -1.83
N ASP A 319 14.97 -36.12 -1.99
CA ASP A 319 15.99 -35.81 -0.99
C ASP A 319 16.31 -34.30 -0.95
N ILE A 320 16.28 -33.62 -2.10
CA ILE A 320 16.46 -32.17 -2.17
C ILE A 320 15.25 -31.45 -1.60
N TYR A 321 14.04 -31.92 -1.93
CA TYR A 321 12.81 -31.38 -1.34
C TYR A 321 12.83 -31.48 0.20
N ARG A 322 13.27 -32.62 0.75
CA ARG A 322 13.39 -32.80 2.21
C ARG A 322 14.37 -31.79 2.84
N GLN A 323 15.54 -31.61 2.24
CA GLN A 323 16.50 -30.60 2.69
C GLN A 323 15.92 -29.19 2.64
N LEU A 324 15.16 -28.88 1.58
CA LEU A 324 14.53 -27.58 1.40
C LEU A 324 13.44 -27.31 2.45
N ASP A 325 12.63 -28.32 2.81
CA ASP A 325 11.59 -28.21 3.86
C ASP A 325 12.19 -28.14 5.28
N GLU A 326 13.34 -28.78 5.52
CA GLU A 326 14.12 -28.57 6.76
C GLU A 326 14.64 -27.13 6.86
N ILE A 327 15.15 -26.56 5.76
CA ILE A 327 15.60 -25.16 5.68
C ILE A 327 14.41 -24.21 5.89
N ARG A 328 13.27 -24.47 5.25
CA ARG A 328 12.01 -23.74 5.44
C ARG A 328 11.67 -23.62 6.93
N THR A 329 11.67 -24.74 7.65
CA THR A 329 11.37 -24.78 9.09
C THR A 329 12.38 -23.99 9.93
N LYS A 330 13.69 -24.14 9.64
CA LYS A 330 14.74 -23.38 10.33
C LYS A 330 14.57 -21.88 10.15
N LEU A 331 14.28 -21.45 8.93
CA LEU A 331 14.06 -20.05 8.59
C LEU A 331 12.82 -19.47 9.27
N ASP A 332 11.69 -20.19 9.25
CA ASP A 332 10.45 -19.78 9.93
C ASP A 332 10.66 -19.64 11.45
N CYS A 333 11.38 -20.58 12.08
CA CYS A 333 11.67 -20.50 13.52
C CYS A 333 12.67 -19.39 13.87
N HIS A 334 13.72 -19.20 13.08
CA HIS A 334 14.77 -18.24 13.35
C HIS A 334 14.30 -16.79 13.15
N TYR A 335 13.77 -16.48 11.96
CA TYR A 335 13.23 -15.16 11.66
C TYR A 335 11.86 -14.92 12.33
N ARG A 336 11.29 -16.00 12.89
CA ARG A 336 9.97 -16.05 13.50
C ARG A 336 8.86 -15.66 12.54
N ASP A 337 9.08 -15.50 11.23
CA ASP A 337 8.17 -14.92 10.23
C ASP A 337 8.24 -15.68 8.90
N MET A 338 7.19 -15.59 8.07
CA MET A 338 7.16 -16.22 6.74
C MET A 338 8.28 -15.66 5.85
N GLN A 339 9.05 -16.56 5.24
CA GLN A 339 10.17 -16.20 4.37
C GLN A 339 9.86 -16.48 2.90
N ASP A 340 10.32 -15.58 2.04
CA ASP A 340 10.53 -15.75 0.60
C ASP A 340 11.97 -16.23 0.38
N ILE A 341 12.15 -17.34 -0.32
CA ILE A 341 13.42 -18.03 -0.52
C ILE A 341 13.69 -18.29 -2.01
N GLU A 342 14.93 -18.08 -2.42
CA GLU A 342 15.43 -18.45 -3.74
C GLU A 342 16.48 -19.55 -3.60
N PHE A 343 16.40 -20.57 -4.44
CA PHE A 343 17.32 -21.71 -4.41
C PHE A 343 17.73 -22.20 -5.80
N THR A 344 18.89 -22.83 -5.86
CA THR A 344 19.40 -23.51 -7.05
C THR A 344 19.92 -24.89 -6.68
N ILE A 345 19.62 -25.86 -7.53
CA ILE A 345 20.12 -27.22 -7.46
C ILE A 345 21.16 -27.34 -8.58
N GLN A 346 22.41 -27.61 -8.21
CA GLN A 346 23.47 -27.86 -9.17
C GLN A 346 23.93 -29.31 -9.02
N GLN A 347 23.66 -30.14 -10.04
CA GLN A 347 24.08 -31.55 -10.07
C GLN A 347 23.74 -32.31 -8.78
N GLY A 348 22.50 -32.19 -8.31
CA GLY A 348 22.04 -32.86 -7.09
C GLY A 348 22.50 -32.23 -5.77
N LYS A 349 23.07 -31.02 -5.78
CA LYS A 349 23.39 -30.25 -4.57
C LYS A 349 22.52 -29.00 -4.45
N LEU A 350 21.84 -28.84 -3.33
CA LEU A 350 21.02 -27.67 -3.00
C LEU A 350 21.88 -26.49 -2.54
N TRP A 351 21.57 -25.30 -3.05
CA TRP A 351 22.15 -24.03 -2.67
C TRP A 351 21.05 -22.99 -2.46
N MET A 352 21.09 -22.29 -1.33
CA MET A 352 20.22 -21.16 -1.04
C MET A 352 20.87 -19.86 -1.52
N LEU A 353 20.14 -19.09 -2.31
CA LEU A 353 20.64 -17.86 -2.92
C LEU A 353 20.15 -16.61 -2.19
N GLN A 354 18.98 -16.69 -1.57
CA GLN A 354 18.37 -15.55 -0.90
C GLN A 354 17.32 -16.02 0.09
N THR A 355 17.17 -15.26 1.17
CA THR A 355 15.97 -15.26 1.99
C THR A 355 15.60 -13.84 2.39
N ARG A 356 14.31 -13.57 2.60
CA ARG A 356 13.78 -12.32 3.15
C ARG A 356 12.38 -12.55 3.71
N SER A 357 11.91 -11.66 4.58
CA SER A 357 10.50 -11.62 4.98
C SER A 357 9.61 -11.54 3.73
N GLY A 358 8.76 -12.54 3.55
CA GLY A 358 7.95 -12.65 2.35
C GLY A 358 6.86 -11.58 2.31
N LYS A 359 6.78 -10.87 1.17
CA LYS A 359 5.67 -9.98 0.87
C LYS A 359 4.39 -10.81 0.69
N ARG A 360 3.29 -10.31 1.25
CA ARG A 360 2.05 -11.06 1.40
C ARG A 360 0.84 -10.14 1.37
N THR A 361 -0.32 -10.70 1.07
CA THR A 361 -1.60 -9.98 1.04
C THR A 361 -2.07 -9.67 2.47
N GLY A 362 -3.02 -8.75 2.64
CA GLY A 362 -3.60 -8.45 3.96
C GLY A 362 -4.29 -9.66 4.60
N LEU A 363 -4.92 -10.50 3.79
CA LEU A 363 -5.48 -11.78 4.25
C LEU A 363 -4.38 -12.72 4.75
N ALA A 364 -3.30 -12.87 3.98
CA ALA A 364 -2.20 -13.74 4.35
C ALA A 364 -1.45 -13.23 5.59
N ALA A 365 -1.24 -11.92 5.71
CA ALA A 365 -0.64 -11.30 6.90
C ALA A 365 -1.45 -11.61 8.16
N LEU A 366 -2.76 -11.40 8.10
CA LEU A 366 -3.69 -11.68 9.19
C LEU A 366 -3.63 -13.16 9.62
N ARG A 367 -3.79 -14.08 8.66
CA ARG A 367 -3.79 -15.52 8.94
C ARG A 367 -2.44 -16.00 9.49
N ILE A 368 -1.34 -15.62 8.86
CA ILE A 368 0.02 -16.02 9.28
C ILE A 368 0.30 -15.52 10.70
N ALA A 369 -0.04 -14.27 11.00
CA ALA A 369 0.17 -13.69 12.33
C ALA A 369 -0.60 -14.47 13.42
N VAL A 370 -1.86 -14.79 13.16
CA VAL A 370 -2.69 -15.55 14.11
C VAL A 370 -2.21 -16.99 14.25
N ASP A 371 -1.92 -17.67 13.14
CA ASP A 371 -1.45 -19.06 13.15
C ASP A 371 -0.09 -19.18 13.85
N MET A 372 0.83 -18.24 13.67
CA MET A 372 2.11 -18.23 14.39
C MET A 372 1.96 -18.03 15.91
N VAL A 373 0.92 -17.30 16.37
CA VAL A 373 0.59 -17.20 17.80
C VAL A 373 0.05 -18.53 18.30
N ARG A 374 -0.87 -19.16 17.56
CA ARG A 374 -1.43 -20.47 17.91
C ARG A 374 -0.37 -21.58 17.96
N GLN A 375 0.65 -21.47 17.10
CA GLN A 375 1.82 -22.36 17.08
C GLN A 375 2.84 -22.05 18.19
N GLY A 376 2.69 -20.95 18.93
CA GLY A 376 3.63 -20.53 19.97
C GLY A 376 4.95 -19.97 19.44
N LEU A 377 5.04 -19.66 18.14
CA LEU A 377 6.24 -19.06 17.53
C LEU A 377 6.39 -17.59 17.88
N ILE A 378 5.27 -16.86 17.98
CA ILE A 378 5.24 -15.44 18.32
C ILE A 378 4.18 -15.13 19.39
N THR A 379 4.37 -14.01 20.08
CA THR A 379 3.41 -13.45 21.03
C THR A 379 2.31 -12.66 20.30
N LYS A 380 1.16 -12.46 20.97
CA LYS A 380 0.10 -11.57 20.46
C LYS A 380 0.61 -10.17 20.08
N LYS A 381 1.58 -9.64 20.85
CA LYS A 381 2.17 -8.31 20.61
C LYS A 381 3.00 -8.27 19.34
N GLU A 382 3.84 -9.29 19.12
CA GLU A 382 4.60 -9.45 17.88
C GLU A 382 3.67 -9.63 16.67
N ALA A 383 2.58 -10.39 16.83
CA ALA A 383 1.60 -10.59 15.76
C ALA A 383 0.94 -9.27 15.31
N LEU A 384 0.58 -8.40 16.26
CA LEU A 384 0.02 -7.09 15.96
C LEU A 384 1.00 -6.25 15.12
N LEU A 385 2.27 -6.15 15.52
CA LEU A 385 3.29 -5.35 14.83
C LEU A 385 3.67 -5.87 13.44
N ARG A 386 3.27 -7.09 13.08
CA ARG A 386 3.55 -7.68 11.76
C ARG A 386 2.46 -7.50 10.73
N VAL A 387 1.27 -7.10 11.17
CA VAL A 387 0.17 -6.73 10.29
C VAL A 387 0.13 -5.22 10.23
N GLU A 388 0.49 -4.66 9.09
CA GLU A 388 0.44 -3.21 8.89
C GLU A 388 -1.03 -2.75 8.90
N PRO A 389 -1.37 -1.63 9.58
CA PRO A 389 -2.77 -1.21 9.71
C PRO A 389 -3.51 -1.08 8.37
N ASP A 390 -2.85 -0.55 7.34
CA ASP A 390 -3.46 -0.37 6.01
C ASP A 390 -3.70 -1.68 5.25
N GLN A 391 -3.05 -2.79 5.63
CA GLN A 391 -3.34 -4.09 5.05
C GLN A 391 -4.77 -4.56 5.37
N LEU A 392 -5.39 -4.05 6.45
CA LEU A 392 -6.79 -4.34 6.75
C LEU A 392 -7.75 -3.81 5.69
N ASN A 393 -7.38 -2.76 4.93
CA ASN A 393 -8.20 -2.30 3.82
C ASN A 393 -8.44 -3.42 2.79
N GLN A 394 -7.45 -4.27 2.56
CA GLN A 394 -7.54 -5.34 1.56
C GLN A 394 -8.60 -6.39 1.92
N VAL A 395 -8.79 -6.70 3.21
CA VAL A 395 -9.81 -7.67 3.67
C VAL A 395 -11.21 -7.08 3.77
N LEU A 396 -11.32 -5.74 3.75
CA LEU A 396 -12.60 -5.02 3.71
C LEU A 396 -13.09 -4.74 2.29
N ARG A 397 -12.25 -4.95 1.25
CA ARG A 397 -12.62 -4.70 -0.14
C ARG A 397 -13.73 -5.64 -0.63
N PRO A 398 -14.63 -5.16 -1.50
CA PRO A 398 -15.64 -6.00 -2.14
C PRO A 398 -15.04 -7.18 -2.92
N ILE A 399 -15.76 -8.30 -2.96
CA ILE A 399 -15.46 -9.49 -3.75
C ILE A 399 -16.53 -9.63 -4.86
N PHE A 400 -16.34 -10.44 -5.91
CA PHE A 400 -17.42 -10.61 -6.89
C PHE A 400 -18.65 -11.28 -6.28
N ASP A 401 -19.84 -10.84 -6.71
CA ASP A 401 -21.08 -11.53 -6.39
C ASP A 401 -21.09 -12.92 -7.07
N PRO A 402 -21.19 -14.03 -6.31
CA PRO A 402 -21.14 -15.38 -6.84
C PRO A 402 -22.28 -15.69 -7.81
N GLN A 403 -23.46 -15.08 -7.66
CA GLN A 403 -24.60 -15.31 -8.56
C GLN A 403 -24.38 -14.60 -9.89
N GLU A 404 -23.95 -13.34 -9.87
CA GLU A 404 -23.61 -12.59 -11.09
C GLU A 404 -22.42 -13.21 -11.81
N LYS A 405 -21.39 -13.61 -11.05
CA LYS A 405 -20.24 -14.33 -11.57
C LYS A 405 -20.66 -15.65 -12.20
N ARG A 406 -21.51 -16.43 -11.54
CA ARG A 406 -22.03 -17.70 -12.07
C ARG A 406 -22.88 -17.49 -13.32
N LYS A 407 -23.77 -16.50 -13.35
CA LYS A 407 -24.52 -16.12 -14.56
C LYS A 407 -23.59 -15.73 -15.71
N ALA A 408 -22.53 -14.97 -15.44
CA ALA A 408 -21.57 -14.59 -16.47
C ALA A 408 -20.80 -15.81 -16.99
N MET A 409 -20.42 -16.73 -16.11
CA MET A 409 -19.80 -18.01 -16.48
C MET A 409 -20.76 -18.89 -17.30
N ASP A 410 -22.01 -19.04 -16.87
CA ASP A 410 -23.05 -19.81 -17.56
C ASP A 410 -23.37 -19.22 -18.95
N ASN A 411 -23.24 -17.90 -19.12
CA ASN A 411 -23.37 -17.20 -20.40
C ASN A 411 -22.10 -17.22 -21.26
N GLY A 412 -21.08 -18.02 -20.90
CA GLY A 412 -19.85 -18.17 -21.67
C GLY A 412 -18.93 -16.95 -21.65
N LYS A 413 -19.08 -16.02 -20.69
CA LYS A 413 -18.23 -14.83 -20.57
C LYS A 413 -16.90 -15.08 -19.88
N LEU A 414 -16.72 -16.24 -19.25
CA LEU A 414 -15.42 -16.70 -18.76
C LEU A 414 -14.56 -17.03 -19.98
N VAL A 415 -13.61 -16.16 -20.29
CA VAL A 415 -12.79 -16.31 -21.49
C VAL A 415 -11.44 -16.94 -21.23
N ALA A 416 -10.92 -16.83 -20.01
CA ALA A 416 -9.65 -17.43 -19.67
C ALA A 416 -9.50 -17.61 -18.16
N ARG A 417 -8.50 -18.41 -17.77
CA ARG A 417 -8.05 -18.55 -16.39
C ARG A 417 -6.52 -18.51 -16.34
N GLY A 418 -5.98 -17.62 -15.52
CA GLY A 418 -4.56 -17.51 -15.19
C GLY A 418 -4.28 -17.91 -13.74
N LEU A 419 -3.15 -17.45 -13.23
CA LEU A 419 -2.69 -17.63 -11.86
C LEU A 419 -3.25 -16.52 -10.95
N ASN A 420 -3.66 -16.88 -9.74
CA ASN A 420 -4.25 -16.00 -8.73
C ASN A 420 -3.15 -15.21 -7.97
N ALA A 421 -2.55 -14.24 -8.64
CA ALA A 421 -1.37 -13.55 -8.18
C ALA A 421 -1.63 -12.49 -7.09
N GLY A 422 -2.71 -11.71 -7.21
CA GLY A 422 -3.11 -10.69 -6.24
C GLY A 422 -4.62 -10.78 -5.97
N PRO A 423 -5.07 -11.06 -4.73
CA PRO A 423 -6.46 -11.41 -4.44
C PRO A 423 -7.41 -10.21 -4.60
N GLY A 424 -8.69 -10.52 -4.78
CA GLY A 424 -9.77 -9.54 -4.87
C GLY A 424 -10.47 -9.54 -6.23
N ALA A 425 -11.40 -8.61 -6.40
CA ALA A 425 -12.21 -8.46 -7.60
C ALA A 425 -11.98 -7.08 -8.22
N ALA A 426 -11.63 -7.03 -9.50
CA ALA A 426 -11.44 -5.78 -10.22
C ALA A 426 -12.20 -5.82 -11.55
N SER A 427 -12.97 -4.77 -11.80
CA SER A 427 -13.65 -4.51 -13.07
C SER A 427 -13.18 -3.15 -13.58
N GLY A 428 -12.87 -3.05 -14.87
CA GLY A 428 -12.42 -1.80 -15.45
C GLY A 428 -12.28 -1.87 -16.96
N LYS A 429 -12.06 -0.71 -17.57
CA LYS A 429 -11.76 -0.60 -18.99
C LYS A 429 -10.33 -1.06 -19.28
N VAL A 430 -10.17 -1.87 -20.31
CA VAL A 430 -8.86 -2.39 -20.73
C VAL A 430 -7.98 -1.27 -21.27
N VAL A 431 -6.75 -1.17 -20.76
CA VAL A 431 -5.65 -0.33 -21.27
C VAL A 431 -4.38 -1.17 -21.40
N PHE A 432 -3.53 -0.85 -22.39
CA PHE A 432 -2.38 -1.71 -22.75
C PHE A 432 -1.01 -1.18 -22.30
N ASN A 433 -0.93 0.08 -21.82
CA ASN A 433 0.32 0.71 -21.40
C ASN A 433 0.13 1.46 -20.08
N ALA A 434 1.22 1.56 -19.30
CA ALA A 434 1.20 2.22 -18.00
C ALA A 434 0.83 3.73 -18.05
N PRO A 435 1.33 4.55 -19.00
CA PRO A 435 0.93 5.96 -19.08
C PRO A 435 -0.57 6.15 -19.38
N ASP A 436 -1.16 5.29 -20.21
CA ASP A 436 -2.59 5.33 -20.52
C ASP A 436 -3.42 5.01 -19.27
N ALA A 437 -2.95 4.08 -18.43
CA ALA A 437 -3.59 3.75 -17.16
C ALA A 437 -3.59 4.94 -16.18
N GLU A 438 -2.47 5.67 -16.09
CA GLU A 438 -2.36 6.89 -15.25
C GLU A 438 -3.28 8.01 -15.75
N GLU A 439 -3.25 8.29 -17.05
CA GLU A 439 -4.06 9.35 -17.65
C GLU A 439 -5.55 9.07 -17.43
N TRP A 440 -6.01 7.85 -17.72
CA TRP A 440 -7.43 7.49 -17.64
C TRP A 440 -7.91 7.43 -16.19
N ALA A 441 -7.08 6.91 -15.27
CA ALA A 441 -7.38 6.98 -13.84
C ALA A 441 -7.47 8.42 -13.34
N GLY A 442 -6.61 9.32 -13.84
CA GLY A 442 -6.65 10.76 -13.55
C GLY A 442 -7.94 11.45 -14.02
N ARG A 443 -8.64 10.89 -15.02
CA ARG A 443 -9.99 11.30 -15.46
C ARG A 443 -11.13 10.69 -14.62
N GLY A 444 -10.81 9.88 -13.61
CA GLY A 444 -11.77 9.17 -12.76
C GLY A 444 -12.31 7.88 -13.36
N GLU A 445 -11.68 7.31 -14.39
CA GLU A 445 -12.11 6.05 -15.00
C GLU A 445 -11.54 4.82 -14.25
N GLU A 446 -12.35 3.77 -14.12
CA GLU A 446 -11.89 2.47 -13.62
C GLU A 446 -11.13 1.73 -14.74
N VAL A 447 -9.83 1.49 -14.58
CA VAL A 447 -8.98 0.86 -15.61
C VAL A 447 -8.39 -0.48 -15.18
N LEU A 448 -8.21 -1.38 -16.15
CA LEU A 448 -7.48 -2.64 -16.02
C LEU A 448 -6.26 -2.61 -16.95
N LEU A 449 -5.06 -2.71 -16.37
CA LEU A 449 -3.82 -2.75 -17.14
C LEU A 449 -3.57 -4.17 -17.63
N VAL A 450 -3.54 -4.35 -18.95
CA VAL A 450 -3.32 -5.64 -19.62
C VAL A 450 -1.99 -5.61 -20.37
N ARG A 451 -1.09 -6.55 -20.04
CA ARG A 451 0.25 -6.63 -20.64
C ARG A 451 0.61 -8.06 -21.02
N ILE A 452 1.56 -8.26 -21.92
CA ILE A 452 2.17 -9.59 -22.13
C ILE A 452 2.91 -9.97 -20.85
N GLU A 453 3.77 -9.08 -20.39
CA GLU A 453 4.46 -9.10 -19.11
C GLU A 453 4.65 -7.66 -18.62
N THR A 454 4.85 -7.48 -17.32
CA THR A 454 5.12 -6.15 -16.74
C THR A 454 6.60 -6.01 -16.47
N SER A 455 7.12 -4.81 -16.64
CA SER A 455 8.49 -4.46 -16.26
C SER A 455 8.48 -3.46 -15.09
N PRO A 456 9.63 -3.21 -14.46
CA PRO A 456 9.79 -2.15 -13.45
C PRO A 456 9.38 -0.75 -13.92
N GLU A 457 9.36 -0.50 -15.23
CA GLU A 457 8.96 0.79 -15.81
C GLU A 457 7.44 1.03 -15.72
N ASP A 458 6.65 -0.03 -15.54
CA ASP A 458 5.20 0.03 -15.49
C ASP A 458 4.64 0.47 -14.10
N ILE A 459 5.51 0.76 -13.11
CA ILE A 459 5.14 0.87 -11.68
C ILE A 459 4.00 1.88 -11.39
N ARG A 460 4.02 3.03 -12.06
CA ARG A 460 3.01 4.08 -11.85
C ARG A 460 1.65 3.68 -12.43
N GLY A 461 1.64 3.06 -13.62
CA GLY A 461 0.44 2.47 -14.21
C GLY A 461 -0.13 1.29 -13.41
N LEU A 462 0.72 0.45 -12.82
CA LEU A 462 0.30 -0.63 -11.91
C LEU A 462 -0.42 -0.06 -10.68
N ASN A 463 0.04 1.07 -10.15
CA ASN A 463 -0.60 1.75 -9.03
C ASN A 463 -1.92 2.43 -9.42
N ALA A 464 -2.00 3.01 -10.62
CA ALA A 464 -3.22 3.66 -11.10
C ALA A 464 -4.37 2.66 -11.38
N ALA A 465 -4.06 1.46 -11.86
CA ALA A 465 -5.07 0.48 -12.26
C ALA A 465 -5.87 -0.14 -11.10
N GLN A 466 -7.11 -0.53 -11.36
CA GLN A 466 -7.95 -1.32 -10.43
C GLN A 466 -7.43 -2.76 -10.31
N GLY A 467 -6.85 -3.27 -11.39
CA GLY A 467 -6.27 -4.60 -11.45
C GLY A 467 -5.36 -4.81 -12.66
N ILE A 468 -4.59 -5.88 -12.61
CA ILE A 468 -3.49 -6.17 -13.54
C ILE A 468 -3.71 -7.57 -14.13
N LEU A 469 -3.65 -7.67 -15.47
CA LEU A 469 -3.78 -8.94 -16.19
C LEU A 469 -2.58 -9.15 -17.08
N THR A 470 -1.87 -10.28 -16.92
CA THR A 470 -0.74 -10.62 -17.81
C THR A 470 -0.94 -11.92 -18.57
N ALA A 471 -0.46 -11.97 -19.82
CA ALA A 471 -0.49 -13.19 -20.64
C ALA A 471 0.59 -14.20 -20.21
N ARG A 472 1.77 -13.71 -19.81
CA ARG A 472 2.91 -14.49 -19.32
C ARG A 472 3.23 -14.18 -17.85
N GLY A 473 4.09 -15.01 -17.25
CA GLY A 473 4.59 -14.84 -15.88
C GLY A 473 3.94 -15.77 -14.85
N GLY A 474 4.75 -16.30 -13.93
CA GLY A 474 4.32 -17.17 -12.83
C GLY A 474 3.82 -16.42 -11.59
N MET A 475 3.59 -17.15 -10.49
CA MET A 475 3.25 -16.57 -9.18
C MET A 475 4.40 -15.74 -8.57
N THR A 476 5.58 -15.79 -9.17
CA THR A 476 6.79 -15.07 -8.79
C THR A 476 7.21 -14.02 -9.82
N SER A 477 6.38 -13.79 -10.84
CA SER A 477 6.59 -12.73 -11.84
C SER A 477 6.57 -11.33 -11.23
N HIS A 478 7.13 -10.36 -11.96
CA HIS A 478 7.13 -8.96 -11.57
C HIS A 478 5.72 -8.43 -11.23
N ALA A 479 4.73 -8.70 -12.09
CA ALA A 479 3.34 -8.32 -11.88
C ALA A 479 2.80 -8.88 -10.55
N ALA A 480 3.02 -10.17 -10.29
CA ALA A 480 2.53 -10.84 -9.09
C ALA A 480 3.18 -10.31 -7.80
N LEU A 481 4.48 -10.04 -7.81
CA LEU A 481 5.20 -9.48 -6.67
C LEU A 481 4.74 -8.05 -6.34
N VAL A 482 4.68 -7.19 -7.35
CA VAL A 482 4.28 -5.78 -7.17
C VAL A 482 2.81 -5.65 -6.79
N ALA A 483 1.91 -6.40 -7.44
CA ALA A 483 0.49 -6.37 -7.13
C ALA A 483 0.20 -6.78 -5.69
N ARG A 484 0.87 -7.83 -5.17
CA ARG A 484 0.72 -8.23 -3.75
C ARG A 484 1.20 -7.16 -2.80
N GLN A 485 2.33 -6.51 -3.11
CA GLN A 485 2.85 -5.43 -2.28
C GLN A 485 1.89 -4.23 -2.24
N MET A 486 1.33 -3.85 -3.39
CA MET A 486 0.41 -2.72 -3.51
C MET A 486 -1.04 -3.06 -3.12
N GLY A 487 -1.36 -4.33 -2.86
CA GLY A 487 -2.73 -4.79 -2.61
C GLY A 487 -3.66 -4.64 -3.81
N LYS A 488 -3.10 -4.77 -5.02
CA LYS A 488 -3.85 -4.72 -6.29
C LYS A 488 -4.30 -6.11 -6.70
N VAL A 489 -5.47 -6.17 -7.34
CA VAL A 489 -5.99 -7.42 -7.92
C VAL A 489 -5.11 -7.79 -9.11
N CYS A 490 -4.63 -9.02 -9.18
CA CYS A 490 -3.78 -9.47 -10.27
C CYS A 490 -4.06 -10.91 -10.67
N VAL A 491 -4.22 -11.12 -11.97
CA VAL A 491 -4.21 -12.43 -12.62
C VAL A 491 -3.01 -12.48 -13.55
N ALA A 492 -2.06 -13.37 -13.26
CA ALA A 492 -0.82 -13.50 -14.02
C ALA A 492 -0.79 -14.77 -14.89
N GLY A 493 0.03 -14.80 -15.94
CA GLY A 493 0.28 -16.04 -16.69
C GLY A 493 -0.93 -16.60 -17.43
N CYS A 494 -1.81 -15.73 -17.93
CA CYS A 494 -2.99 -16.11 -18.68
C CYS A 494 -2.63 -16.41 -20.16
N GLY A 495 -1.97 -17.55 -20.41
CA GLY A 495 -1.42 -17.90 -21.72
C GLY A 495 -2.45 -18.03 -22.87
N ALA A 496 -3.74 -18.04 -22.55
CA ALA A 496 -4.82 -18.00 -23.55
C ALA A 496 -5.00 -16.60 -24.19
N LEU A 497 -4.42 -15.55 -23.61
CA LEU A 497 -4.53 -14.18 -24.12
C LEU A 497 -3.48 -13.93 -25.21
N ASN A 498 -3.93 -13.61 -26.42
CA ASN A 498 -3.07 -13.10 -27.48
C ASN A 498 -3.23 -11.57 -27.58
N ILE A 499 -2.22 -10.84 -27.11
CA ILE A 499 -2.24 -9.37 -27.00
C ILE A 499 -1.53 -8.76 -28.21
N ASP A 500 -2.24 -7.93 -28.98
CA ASP A 500 -1.69 -7.16 -30.10
C ASP A 500 -1.62 -5.68 -29.72
N TYR A 501 -0.43 -5.21 -29.34
CA TYR A 501 -0.20 -3.82 -28.94
C TYR A 501 -0.44 -2.81 -30.08
N LYS A 502 -0.19 -3.20 -31.34
CA LYS A 502 -0.40 -2.30 -32.50
C LYS A 502 -1.88 -2.06 -32.75
N LYS A 503 -2.69 -3.10 -32.59
CA LYS A 503 -4.15 -3.01 -32.76
C LYS A 503 -4.89 -2.67 -31.48
N ARG A 504 -4.19 -2.62 -30.33
CA ARG A 504 -4.75 -2.39 -28.99
C ARG A 504 -5.95 -3.30 -28.71
N GLN A 505 -5.72 -4.60 -28.87
CA GLN A 505 -6.76 -5.62 -28.67
C GLN A 505 -6.19 -6.92 -28.08
N ILE A 506 -7.05 -7.64 -27.38
CA ILE A 506 -6.81 -9.00 -26.88
C ILE A 506 -7.68 -9.94 -27.71
N GLN A 507 -7.07 -10.99 -28.25
CA GLN A 507 -7.78 -12.11 -28.85
C GLN A 507 -7.72 -13.31 -27.89
N VAL A 508 -8.89 -13.85 -27.55
CA VAL A 508 -9.04 -15.07 -26.73
C VAL A 508 -10.09 -15.96 -27.39
N GLU A 509 -9.63 -17.08 -27.95
CA GLU A 509 -10.47 -17.94 -28.79
C GLU A 509 -11.19 -17.14 -29.91
N SER A 510 -12.53 -17.07 -29.86
CA SER A 510 -13.37 -16.31 -30.80
C SER A 510 -13.66 -14.87 -30.35
N HIS A 511 -13.25 -14.47 -29.15
CA HIS A 511 -13.53 -13.15 -28.60
C HIS A 511 -12.42 -12.15 -28.93
N ILE A 512 -12.83 -10.92 -29.26
CA ILE A 512 -11.95 -9.76 -29.45
C ILE A 512 -12.36 -8.70 -28.44
N ILE A 513 -11.43 -8.32 -27.56
CA ILE A 513 -11.61 -7.30 -26.54
C ILE A 513 -10.71 -6.13 -26.90
N LYS A 514 -11.26 -4.92 -27.03
CA LYS A 514 -10.52 -3.72 -27.45
C LYS A 514 -10.20 -2.83 -26.25
N GLU A 515 -9.27 -1.90 -26.46
CA GLU A 515 -9.03 -0.82 -25.50
C GLU A 515 -10.34 -0.06 -25.21
N GLY A 516 -10.60 0.20 -23.93
CA GLY A 516 -11.85 0.83 -23.48
C GLY A 516 -13.00 -0.13 -23.19
N ASP A 517 -12.94 -1.39 -23.63
CA ASP A 517 -13.95 -2.39 -23.27
C ASP A 517 -13.83 -2.79 -21.81
N TYR A 518 -14.96 -3.11 -21.18
CA TYR A 518 -14.96 -3.61 -19.80
C TYR A 518 -14.53 -5.07 -19.73
N LEU A 519 -13.59 -5.32 -18.83
CA LEU A 519 -13.16 -6.65 -18.42
C LEU A 519 -13.24 -6.74 -16.89
N SER A 520 -13.43 -7.96 -16.39
CA SER A 520 -13.42 -8.26 -14.95
C SER A 520 -12.41 -9.37 -14.68
N ILE A 521 -11.60 -9.21 -13.63
CA ILE A 521 -10.62 -10.22 -13.20
C ILE A 521 -10.83 -10.58 -11.73
N ASP A 522 -10.87 -11.88 -11.44
CA ASP A 522 -10.89 -12.40 -10.08
C ASP A 522 -9.50 -12.88 -9.72
N GLY A 523 -8.78 -12.07 -8.97
CA GLY A 523 -7.43 -12.37 -8.54
C GLY A 523 -7.34 -13.42 -7.45
N THR A 524 -8.47 -13.91 -6.92
CA THR A 524 -8.55 -15.02 -5.95
C THR A 524 -8.60 -16.36 -6.66
N THR A 525 -9.37 -16.46 -7.74
CA THR A 525 -9.56 -17.69 -8.53
C THR A 525 -8.75 -17.74 -9.83
N GLY A 526 -8.17 -16.61 -10.24
CA GLY A 526 -7.44 -16.46 -11.49
C GLY A 526 -8.34 -16.29 -12.73
N GLU A 527 -9.63 -16.00 -12.56
CA GLU A 527 -10.60 -16.00 -13.67
C GLU A 527 -10.68 -14.65 -14.39
N VAL A 528 -10.80 -14.69 -15.71
CA VAL A 528 -10.94 -13.51 -16.59
C VAL A 528 -12.30 -13.55 -17.28
N ILE A 529 -13.12 -12.53 -17.06
CA ILE A 529 -14.54 -12.52 -17.43
C ILE A 529 -14.87 -11.25 -18.21
N ILE A 530 -15.47 -11.39 -19.40
CA ILE A 530 -15.89 -10.26 -20.24
C ILE A 530 -17.01 -9.45 -19.56
N GLY A 531 -16.89 -8.13 -19.63
CA GLY A 531 -17.86 -7.18 -19.10
C GLY A 531 -17.57 -6.75 -17.67
N LYS A 532 -18.49 -5.95 -17.10
CA LYS A 532 -18.42 -5.49 -15.70
C LYS A 532 -19.24 -6.43 -14.82
N ILE A 533 -18.57 -7.14 -13.91
CA ILE A 533 -19.21 -7.99 -12.90
C ILE A 533 -19.48 -7.13 -11.66
N ALA A 534 -20.68 -7.28 -11.08
CA ALA A 534 -21.02 -6.62 -9.83
C ALA A 534 -20.25 -7.23 -8.65
N THR A 535 -19.83 -6.39 -7.72
CA THR A 535 -19.19 -6.82 -6.48
C THR A 535 -20.22 -6.92 -5.36
N ARG A 536 -19.98 -7.84 -4.43
CA ARG A 536 -20.65 -7.95 -3.13
C ARG A 536 -19.67 -7.59 -1.99
N PRO A 537 -20.17 -7.22 -0.81
CA PRO A 537 -19.33 -6.92 0.34
C PRO A 537 -18.46 -8.11 0.78
N SER A 538 -17.31 -7.84 1.40
CA SER A 538 -16.37 -8.86 1.87
C SER A 538 -17.00 -9.76 2.95
N GLU A 539 -16.36 -10.89 3.25
CA GLU A 539 -16.83 -11.83 4.30
C GLU A 539 -17.01 -11.13 5.66
N ILE A 540 -16.10 -10.22 6.00
CA ILE A 540 -16.17 -9.41 7.22
C ILE A 540 -17.42 -8.53 7.21
N LEU A 541 -17.75 -7.91 6.07
CA LEU A 541 -18.92 -7.06 5.92
C LEU A 541 -20.24 -7.87 5.95
N GLN A 542 -20.23 -9.08 5.37
CA GLN A 542 -21.37 -10.00 5.41
C GLN A 542 -21.70 -10.44 6.85
N VAL A 543 -20.68 -10.62 7.70
CA VAL A 543 -20.87 -10.96 9.12
C VAL A 543 -21.25 -9.73 9.96
N LEU A 544 -20.51 -8.63 9.83
CA LEU A 544 -20.65 -7.46 10.71
C LEU A 544 -21.82 -6.55 10.36
N ILE A 545 -22.06 -6.32 9.06
CA ILE A 545 -23.00 -5.31 8.57
C ILE A 545 -24.28 -5.96 8.06
N GLU A 546 -24.18 -6.80 7.02
CA GLU A 546 -25.36 -7.40 6.39
C GLU A 546 -26.01 -8.47 7.25
N LYS A 547 -25.23 -9.11 8.14
CA LYS A 547 -25.63 -10.28 8.93
C LYS A 547 -26.16 -11.42 8.04
N SER A 548 -25.65 -11.50 6.81
CA SER A 548 -25.98 -12.51 5.80
C SER A 548 -25.18 -13.80 5.97
N MET A 549 -24.09 -13.77 6.74
CA MET A 549 -23.23 -14.91 7.07
C MET A 549 -23.02 -15.02 8.59
N LYS A 550 -22.99 -16.24 9.13
CA LYS A 550 -22.74 -16.46 10.57
C LYS A 550 -21.24 -16.40 10.89
N PRO A 551 -20.83 -15.84 12.05
CA PRO A 551 -19.43 -15.79 12.46
C PRO A 551 -18.68 -17.13 12.42
N GLY A 552 -19.33 -18.23 12.81
CA GLY A 552 -18.71 -19.57 12.83
C GLY A 552 -18.53 -20.22 11.46
N GLU A 553 -19.16 -19.65 10.42
CA GLU A 553 -19.06 -20.11 9.03
C GLU A 553 -18.08 -19.24 8.21
N ALA A 554 -17.50 -18.21 8.84
CA ALA A 554 -16.66 -17.19 8.24
C ALA A 554 -15.21 -17.27 8.77
N GLU A 555 -14.35 -18.04 8.08
CA GLU A 555 -12.96 -18.27 8.50
C GLU A 555 -12.13 -16.97 8.55
N ILE A 556 -12.28 -16.08 7.55
CA ILE A 556 -11.55 -14.80 7.46
C ILE A 556 -12.00 -13.88 8.58
N TYR A 557 -13.30 -13.84 8.86
CA TYR A 557 -13.83 -13.09 10.00
C TYR A 557 -13.25 -13.59 11.32
N GLY A 558 -13.08 -14.91 11.49
CA GLY A 558 -12.47 -15.51 12.68
C GLY A 558 -11.07 -14.98 12.97
N TYR A 559 -10.18 -14.98 11.97
CA TYR A 559 -8.84 -14.41 12.14
C TYR A 559 -8.88 -12.90 12.42
N TYR A 560 -9.75 -12.17 11.71
CA TYR A 560 -9.92 -10.72 11.88
C TYR A 560 -10.36 -10.40 13.32
N ALA A 561 -11.40 -11.07 13.82
CA ALA A 561 -11.94 -10.86 15.15
C ALA A 561 -10.90 -11.16 16.23
N GLU A 562 -10.10 -12.21 16.07
CA GLU A 562 -9.05 -12.58 17.02
C GLU A 562 -7.93 -11.52 17.06
N LEU A 563 -7.42 -11.08 15.91
CA LEU A 563 -6.42 -10.01 15.83
C LEU A 563 -6.95 -8.69 16.42
N MET A 564 -8.20 -8.34 16.10
CA MET A 564 -8.87 -7.12 16.58
C MET A 564 -9.12 -7.13 18.09
N SER A 565 -9.39 -8.30 18.67
CA SER A 565 -9.44 -8.48 20.12
C SER A 565 -8.08 -8.19 20.77
N TRP A 566 -6.99 -8.66 20.17
CA TRP A 566 -5.65 -8.38 20.70
C TRP A 566 -5.29 -6.90 20.58
N ALA A 567 -5.71 -6.24 19.50
CA ALA A 567 -5.51 -4.80 19.34
C ALA A 567 -6.24 -4.02 20.45
N ASP A 568 -7.48 -4.40 20.77
CA ASP A 568 -8.27 -3.78 21.84
C ASP A 568 -7.69 -4.02 23.24
N GLU A 569 -7.08 -5.18 23.50
CA GLU A 569 -6.40 -5.48 24.77
C GLU A 569 -5.22 -4.54 25.04
N VAL A 570 -4.58 -4.01 23.99
CA VAL A 570 -3.31 -3.28 24.09
C VAL A 570 -3.45 -1.78 23.86
N LYS A 571 -4.40 -1.35 23.01
CA LYS A 571 -4.57 0.07 22.66
C LYS A 571 -4.90 0.92 23.89
N ARG A 572 -4.31 2.12 23.96
CA ARG A 572 -4.62 3.13 24.98
C ARG A 572 -5.63 4.16 24.49
N LEU A 573 -5.52 4.58 23.23
CA LEU A 573 -6.46 5.49 22.60
C LEU A 573 -7.83 4.83 22.43
N GLY A 574 -8.87 5.58 22.78
CA GLY A 574 -10.22 5.25 22.34
C GLY A 574 -10.34 5.44 20.82
N VAL A 575 -11.21 4.66 20.18
CA VAL A 575 -11.50 4.81 18.75
C VAL A 575 -12.99 5.08 18.57
N ARG A 576 -13.30 6.31 18.18
CA ARG A 576 -14.64 6.78 17.85
C ARG A 576 -14.83 6.85 16.33
N THR A 577 -16.05 7.15 15.91
CA THR A 577 -16.40 7.34 14.50
C THR A 577 -16.89 8.75 14.20
N ASN A 578 -16.69 9.16 12.97
CA ASN A 578 -17.40 10.27 12.34
C ASN A 578 -18.62 9.66 11.65
N ALA A 579 -19.83 9.96 12.12
CA ALA A 579 -21.07 9.38 11.61
C ALA A 579 -22.24 10.33 11.87
N ASP A 580 -23.03 10.56 10.83
CA ASP A 580 -24.08 11.58 10.82
C ASP A 580 -25.48 10.96 10.71
N LYS A 581 -25.54 9.64 10.49
CA LYS A 581 -26.78 8.88 10.32
C LYS A 581 -26.81 7.62 11.21
N PRO A 582 -28.00 7.12 11.59
CA PRO A 582 -28.14 5.94 12.46
C PRO A 582 -27.55 4.64 11.87
N ASP A 583 -27.63 4.46 10.55
CA ASP A 583 -27.06 3.33 9.82
C ASP A 583 -25.52 3.36 9.85
N GLN A 584 -24.91 4.53 9.60
CA GLN A 584 -23.47 4.76 9.73
C GLN A 584 -22.98 4.49 11.15
N ALA A 585 -23.72 4.96 12.16
CA ALA A 585 -23.42 4.71 13.57
C ALA A 585 -23.44 3.20 13.89
N SER A 586 -24.43 2.48 13.38
CA SER A 586 -24.55 1.03 13.56
C SER A 586 -23.39 0.26 12.90
N ILE A 587 -23.00 0.66 11.68
CA ILE A 587 -21.85 0.10 10.96
C ILE A 587 -20.55 0.33 11.76
N ALA A 588 -20.33 1.54 12.25
CA ALA A 588 -19.13 1.86 13.00
C ALA A 588 -19.02 1.04 14.30
N ILE A 589 -20.13 0.85 15.01
CA ILE A 589 -20.16 0.00 16.22
C ILE A 589 -19.81 -1.46 15.87
N ALA A 590 -20.30 -1.96 14.73
CA ALA A 590 -19.96 -3.31 14.28
C ALA A 590 -18.45 -3.47 14.03
N PHE A 591 -17.76 -2.41 13.59
CA PHE A 591 -16.30 -2.36 13.48
C PHE A 591 -15.56 -2.08 14.80
N GLY A 592 -16.28 -1.91 15.91
CA GLY A 592 -15.70 -1.69 17.24
C GLY A 592 -15.57 -0.21 17.64
N ALA A 593 -16.30 0.72 17.02
CA ALA A 593 -16.32 2.10 17.47
C ALA A 593 -16.90 2.23 18.88
N GLU A 594 -16.24 3.05 19.70
CA GLU A 594 -16.55 3.26 21.13
C GLU A 594 -17.43 4.49 21.36
N GLY A 595 -17.88 5.15 20.28
CA GLY A 595 -18.75 6.32 20.28
C GLY A 595 -18.61 7.13 19.01
N ILE A 596 -19.30 8.26 18.95
CA ILE A 596 -19.16 9.25 17.87
C ILE A 596 -18.26 10.38 18.36
N GLY A 597 -17.21 10.68 17.63
CA GLY A 597 -16.34 11.85 17.89
C GLY A 597 -16.72 13.06 17.04
N LEU A 598 -17.49 12.86 15.97
CA LEU A 598 -18.05 13.92 15.15
C LEU A 598 -19.34 13.46 14.45
N CYS A 599 -20.46 14.08 14.82
CA CYS A 599 -21.71 14.07 14.08
C CYS A 599 -21.93 15.49 13.50
N ARG A 600 -21.87 15.59 12.18
CA ARG A 600 -22.08 16.81 11.40
C ARG A 600 -23.56 17.03 11.18
N THR A 601 -24.08 18.10 11.74
CA THR A 601 -25.53 18.40 11.67
C THR A 601 -25.96 18.90 10.30
N GLU A 602 -25.02 19.24 9.44
CA GLU A 602 -25.29 19.98 8.21
C GLU A 602 -25.65 19.04 7.09
N HIS A 603 -25.06 17.84 7.11
CA HIS A 603 -25.47 16.71 6.29
C HIS A 603 -26.94 16.31 6.54
N MET A 604 -27.49 16.59 7.72
CA MET A 604 -28.89 16.33 8.03
C MET A 604 -29.86 17.30 7.33
N PHE A 605 -29.36 18.39 6.75
CA PHE A 605 -30.19 19.43 6.13
C PHE A 605 -30.31 19.33 4.61
N PHE A 606 -29.43 18.59 3.93
CA PHE A 606 -29.39 18.55 2.46
C PHE A 606 -30.44 17.63 1.82
N GLU A 607 -31.21 16.86 2.60
CA GLU A 607 -32.14 15.85 2.06
C GLU A 607 -33.59 16.35 1.96
N GLY A 608 -34.17 16.24 0.75
CA GLY A 608 -35.61 16.45 0.51
C GLY A 608 -36.12 17.81 0.97
N ASP A 609 -37.28 17.84 1.63
CA ASP A 609 -37.95 19.07 2.09
C ASP A 609 -37.17 19.84 3.19
N ARG A 610 -36.08 19.27 3.71
CA ARG A 610 -35.25 19.87 4.77
C ARG A 610 -34.47 21.08 4.26
N ILE A 611 -33.97 20.98 3.03
CA ILE A 611 -33.19 22.06 2.41
C ILE A 611 -34.06 23.31 2.21
N ASP A 612 -35.35 23.13 1.94
CA ASP A 612 -36.29 24.23 1.78
C ASP A 612 -36.53 24.97 3.10
N ALA A 613 -36.64 24.25 4.21
CA ALA A 613 -36.77 24.86 5.53
C ALA A 613 -35.50 25.61 5.96
N VAL A 614 -34.31 25.12 5.59
CA VAL A 614 -33.06 25.87 5.79
C VAL A 614 -33.01 27.12 4.92
N ARG A 615 -33.42 27.03 3.65
CA ARG A 615 -33.51 28.19 2.75
C ARG A 615 -34.50 29.22 3.28
N GLU A 616 -35.67 28.81 3.77
CA GLU A 616 -36.64 29.71 4.41
C GLU A 616 -36.05 30.42 5.64
N MET A 617 -35.26 29.71 6.46
CA MET A 617 -34.54 30.30 7.59
C MET A 617 -33.54 31.35 7.11
N ILE A 618 -32.73 31.07 6.09
CA ILE A 618 -31.74 32.01 5.53
C ILE A 618 -32.44 33.24 4.93
N LEU A 619 -33.59 33.02 4.29
CA LEU A 619 -34.36 34.03 3.59
C LEU A 619 -35.32 34.83 4.49
N ALA A 620 -35.44 34.48 5.77
CA ALA A 620 -36.20 35.29 6.72
C ALA A 620 -35.56 36.67 6.95
N ASP A 621 -36.38 37.71 7.11
CA ASP A 621 -35.93 39.09 7.30
C ASP A 621 -35.80 39.46 8.79
N ASP A 622 -36.42 38.67 9.68
CA ASP A 622 -36.42 38.88 11.13
C ASP A 622 -36.27 37.57 11.92
N LYS A 623 -36.09 37.71 13.24
CA LYS A 623 -35.96 36.58 14.17
C LYS A 623 -37.21 35.69 14.18
N ALA A 624 -38.41 36.29 14.14
CA ALA A 624 -39.66 35.53 14.18
C ALA A 624 -39.84 34.64 12.94
N GLY A 625 -39.42 35.11 11.76
CA GLY A 625 -39.37 34.32 10.54
C GLY A 625 -38.39 33.16 10.64
N ARG A 626 -37.19 33.40 11.17
CA ARG A 626 -36.20 32.34 11.41
C ARG A 626 -36.72 31.26 12.35
N GLU A 627 -37.35 31.66 13.47
CA GLU A 627 -37.92 30.72 14.43
C GLU A 627 -39.03 29.86 13.82
N ARG A 628 -39.88 30.41 12.93
CA ARG A 628 -40.89 29.63 12.19
C ARG A 628 -40.26 28.58 11.28
N ALA A 629 -39.19 28.93 10.56
CA ALA A 629 -38.48 27.99 9.70
C ALA A 629 -37.75 26.91 10.53
N LEU A 630 -37.06 27.32 11.60
CA LEU A 630 -36.38 26.43 12.55
C LEU A 630 -37.35 25.44 13.22
N ALA A 631 -38.59 25.84 13.50
CA ALA A 631 -39.62 24.95 14.05
C ALA A 631 -39.98 23.79 13.10
N LYS A 632 -39.82 23.97 11.78
CA LYS A 632 -40.01 22.89 10.79
C LYS A 632 -38.84 21.89 10.82
N LEU A 633 -37.62 22.37 11.07
CA LEU A 633 -36.40 21.56 11.15
C LEU A 633 -36.30 20.75 12.45
N LEU A 634 -36.79 21.31 13.56
CA LEU A 634 -36.74 20.69 14.89
C LEU A 634 -37.21 19.22 14.93
N PRO A 635 -38.42 18.84 14.45
CA PRO A 635 -38.87 17.45 14.49
C PRO A 635 -38.02 16.51 13.63
N MET A 636 -37.44 17.02 12.54
CA MET A 636 -36.61 16.25 11.60
C MET A 636 -35.25 15.93 12.25
N GLN A 637 -34.54 16.94 12.75
CA GLN A 637 -33.28 16.72 13.47
C GLN A 637 -33.46 15.87 14.73
N LYS A 638 -34.53 16.09 15.49
CA LYS A 638 -34.82 15.26 16.66
C LYS A 638 -34.96 13.78 16.30
N ALA A 639 -35.61 13.47 15.18
CA ALA A 639 -35.76 12.10 14.71
C ALA A 639 -34.40 11.45 14.38
N ASP A 640 -33.50 12.19 13.72
CA ASP A 640 -32.17 11.69 13.39
C ASP A 640 -31.34 11.43 14.66
N PHE A 641 -31.29 12.41 15.58
CA PHE A 641 -30.57 12.25 16.84
C PHE A 641 -31.12 11.11 17.68
N LYS A 642 -32.45 10.92 17.70
CA LYS A 642 -33.08 9.79 18.36
C LYS A 642 -32.58 8.46 17.79
N GLY A 643 -32.54 8.34 16.46
CA GLY A 643 -31.99 7.15 15.80
C GLY A 643 -30.51 6.92 16.11
N ILE A 644 -29.70 7.98 16.13
CA ILE A 644 -28.28 7.92 16.47
C ILE A 644 -28.09 7.47 17.92
N PHE A 645 -28.81 8.06 18.89
CA PHE A 645 -28.73 7.67 20.29
C PHE A 645 -29.20 6.23 20.52
N GLN A 646 -30.24 5.77 19.82
CA GLN A 646 -30.69 4.39 19.88
C GLN A 646 -29.63 3.41 19.36
N ALA A 647 -28.94 3.76 18.27
CA ALA A 647 -27.84 2.96 17.73
C ALA A 647 -26.63 2.93 18.70
N MET A 648 -26.24 4.08 19.24
CA MET A 648 -25.05 4.24 20.09
C MET A 648 -25.24 3.73 21.52
N LYS A 649 -26.49 3.69 22.02
CA LYS A 649 -26.83 3.31 23.40
C LYS A 649 -26.07 4.18 24.41
N GLU A 650 -25.33 3.55 25.33
CA GLU A 650 -24.52 4.21 26.35
C GLU A 650 -23.20 4.78 25.81
N ARG A 651 -22.92 4.64 24.51
CA ARG A 651 -21.72 5.23 23.93
C ARG A 651 -21.89 6.75 23.79
N PRO A 652 -20.84 7.53 24.06
CA PRO A 652 -20.86 8.99 23.91
C PRO A 652 -21.04 9.41 22.46
N VAL A 653 -21.81 10.48 22.24
CA VAL A 653 -22.11 11.03 20.92
C VAL A 653 -21.77 12.51 20.88
N THR A 654 -20.68 12.85 20.19
CA THR A 654 -20.26 14.24 19.97
C THR A 654 -20.96 14.83 18.75
N ILE A 655 -21.79 15.84 18.95
CA ILE A 655 -22.61 16.50 17.93
C ILE A 655 -22.09 17.92 17.73
N ARG A 656 -21.69 18.24 16.50
CA ARG A 656 -21.22 19.58 16.13
C ARG A 656 -22.39 20.43 15.67
N THR A 657 -22.54 21.61 16.26
CA THR A 657 -23.52 22.60 15.79
C THR A 657 -23.19 23.08 14.37
N LEU A 658 -24.14 23.74 13.72
CA LEU A 658 -24.03 24.19 12.32
C LEU A 658 -22.74 24.98 12.06
N ASP A 659 -21.97 24.53 11.08
CA ASP A 659 -20.65 25.04 10.72
C ASP A 659 -20.55 25.79 9.37
N PRO A 660 -21.13 25.34 8.24
CA PRO A 660 -20.93 25.94 6.94
C PRO A 660 -21.61 27.32 6.85
N PRO A 661 -21.09 28.19 5.97
CA PRO A 661 -21.69 29.49 5.70
C PRO A 661 -23.04 29.33 5.00
N LEU A 662 -23.94 30.30 5.21
CA LEU A 662 -25.31 30.21 4.72
C LEU A 662 -25.44 30.14 3.19
N HIS A 663 -24.46 30.68 2.44
CA HIS A 663 -24.52 30.68 0.99
C HIS A 663 -24.37 29.29 0.35
N GLU A 664 -23.80 28.31 1.05
CA GLU A 664 -23.72 26.91 0.56
C GLU A 664 -25.09 26.24 0.42
N PHE A 665 -26.12 26.75 1.11
CA PHE A 665 -27.49 26.24 1.00
C PHE A 665 -28.32 26.96 -0.07
N LEU A 666 -27.78 28.02 -0.66
CA LEU A 666 -28.47 28.84 -1.66
C LEU A 666 -28.07 28.41 -3.09
N PRO A 667 -28.98 28.54 -4.07
CA PRO A 667 -28.68 28.24 -5.46
C PRO A 667 -27.66 29.22 -6.05
N HIS A 668 -26.86 28.71 -7.00
CA HIS A 668 -25.77 29.47 -7.61
C HIS A 668 -26.06 29.89 -9.07
N THR A 669 -27.05 29.27 -9.72
CA THR A 669 -27.43 29.59 -11.09
C THR A 669 -28.70 30.45 -11.16
N GLY A 670 -28.80 31.32 -12.16
CA GLY A 670 -29.97 32.19 -12.33
C GLY A 670 -31.29 31.43 -12.46
N LYS A 671 -31.27 30.26 -13.12
CA LYS A 671 -32.46 29.41 -13.27
C LYS A 671 -32.92 28.81 -11.93
N GLU A 672 -31.99 28.31 -11.12
CA GLU A 672 -32.32 27.76 -9.79
C GLU A 672 -32.79 28.86 -8.83
N ILE A 673 -32.30 30.09 -9.00
CA ILE A 673 -32.76 31.26 -8.25
C ILE A 673 -34.21 31.58 -8.62
N GLU A 674 -34.58 31.58 -9.91
CA GLU A 674 -35.97 31.77 -10.33
C GLU A 674 -36.89 30.68 -9.76
N GLU A 675 -36.49 29.41 -9.88
CA GLU A 675 -37.26 28.27 -9.35
C GLU A 675 -37.45 28.34 -7.83
N LEU A 676 -36.41 28.73 -7.08
CA LEU A 676 -36.51 28.89 -5.63
C LEU A 676 -37.35 30.10 -5.25
N ALA A 677 -37.25 31.19 -6.01
CA ALA A 677 -38.03 32.41 -5.78
C ALA A 677 -39.55 32.12 -5.92
N ASP A 678 -39.93 31.41 -6.99
CA ASP A 678 -41.31 30.95 -7.20
C ASP A 678 -41.79 30.04 -6.07
N LYS A 679 -40.96 29.07 -5.68
CA LYS A 679 -41.27 28.11 -4.60
C LYS A 679 -41.45 28.79 -3.23
N MET A 680 -40.66 29.84 -2.97
CA MET A 680 -40.67 30.59 -1.71
C MET A 680 -41.66 31.77 -1.73
N GLY A 681 -42.34 32.02 -2.86
CA GLY A 681 -43.29 33.12 -3.01
C GLY A 681 -42.64 34.51 -2.91
N MET A 682 -41.42 34.67 -3.44
CA MET A 682 -40.65 35.91 -3.41
C MET A 682 -40.18 36.34 -4.80
N ALA A 683 -39.89 37.63 -4.96
CA ALA A 683 -39.33 38.14 -6.22
C ALA A 683 -37.89 37.63 -6.42
N ALA A 684 -37.57 37.12 -7.62
CA ALA A 684 -36.24 36.61 -7.97
C ALA A 684 -35.12 37.64 -7.72
N GLU A 685 -35.39 38.93 -7.97
CA GLU A 685 -34.46 40.03 -7.68
C GLU A 685 -34.11 40.16 -6.19
N LYS A 686 -35.09 39.95 -5.31
CA LYS A 686 -34.88 39.97 -3.84
C LYS A 686 -34.03 38.77 -3.41
N LEU A 687 -34.28 37.59 -3.97
CA LEU A 687 -33.48 36.41 -3.71
C LEU A 687 -32.04 36.58 -4.21
N GLN A 688 -31.86 37.06 -5.44
CA GLN A 688 -30.54 37.35 -6.02
C GLN A 688 -29.76 38.36 -5.16
N SER A 689 -30.41 39.42 -4.69
CA SER A 689 -29.79 40.41 -3.81
C SER A 689 -29.32 39.78 -2.50
N LYS A 690 -30.08 38.83 -1.95
CA LYS A 690 -29.76 38.14 -0.69
C LYS A 690 -28.64 37.11 -0.88
N VAL A 691 -28.62 36.39 -2.01
CA VAL A 691 -27.50 35.53 -2.43
C VAL A 691 -26.22 36.35 -2.55
N ASN A 692 -26.27 37.48 -3.25
CA ASN A 692 -25.11 38.36 -3.43
C ASN A 692 -24.63 38.96 -2.10
N ALA A 693 -25.53 39.27 -1.16
CA ALA A 693 -25.18 39.79 0.16
C ALA A 693 -24.52 38.75 1.07
N LEU A 694 -24.84 37.46 0.88
CA LEU A 694 -24.27 36.33 1.62
C LEU A 694 -23.03 35.73 0.94
N HIS A 695 -22.71 36.19 -0.28
CA HIS A 695 -21.51 35.80 -1.00
C HIS A 695 -20.27 36.31 -0.27
N GLU A 696 -19.32 35.42 -0.02
CA GLU A 696 -18.06 35.75 0.63
C GLU A 696 -16.90 35.45 -0.30
N ALA A 697 -15.84 36.29 -0.25
CA ALA A 697 -14.64 36.05 -1.05
C ALA A 697 -13.86 34.81 -0.60
N ASN A 698 -13.88 34.50 0.70
CA ASN A 698 -13.22 33.33 1.29
C ASN A 698 -14.17 32.64 2.28
N PRO A 699 -15.12 31.82 1.79
CA PRO A 699 -16.13 31.13 2.60
C PRO A 699 -15.57 30.35 3.81
N MET A 700 -14.39 29.74 3.62
CA MET A 700 -13.67 28.99 4.65
C MET A 700 -13.45 29.80 5.95
N LEU A 701 -13.19 31.10 5.83
CA LEU A 701 -12.88 31.99 6.96
C LEU A 701 -14.01 32.96 7.30
N GLY A 702 -15.19 32.78 6.70
CA GLY A 702 -16.29 33.73 6.71
C GLY A 702 -17.24 33.65 7.93
N HIS A 703 -18.49 34.06 7.68
CA HIS A 703 -19.57 34.12 8.66
C HIS A 703 -20.23 32.75 8.84
N ARG A 704 -19.54 31.90 9.60
CA ARG A 704 -19.88 30.49 9.77
C ARG A 704 -19.59 30.01 11.21
N GLY A 705 -19.89 28.76 11.53
CA GLY A 705 -19.61 28.15 12.85
C GLY A 705 -20.15 28.94 14.04
N CYS A 706 -19.35 29.08 15.11
CA CYS A 706 -19.78 29.82 16.32
C CYS A 706 -20.18 31.27 16.03
N ARG A 707 -19.60 31.91 15.01
CA ARG A 707 -19.91 33.31 14.65
C ARG A 707 -21.35 33.44 14.21
N LEU A 708 -21.81 32.50 13.39
CA LEU A 708 -23.19 32.42 12.95
C LEU A 708 -24.15 32.18 14.13
N GLY A 709 -23.79 31.26 15.03
CA GLY A 709 -24.57 30.99 16.25
C GLY A 709 -24.59 32.16 17.25
N ILE A 710 -23.58 33.03 17.25
CA ILE A 710 -23.56 34.25 18.09
C ILE A 710 -24.51 35.30 17.54
N VAL A 711 -24.52 35.49 16.22
CA VAL A 711 -25.40 36.47 15.56
C VAL A 711 -26.86 35.98 15.55
N TYR A 712 -27.08 34.68 15.35
CA TYR A 712 -28.40 34.05 15.29
C TYR A 712 -28.52 32.93 16.34
N PRO A 713 -28.61 33.25 17.63
CA PRO A 713 -28.61 32.26 18.72
C PRO A 713 -29.79 31.29 18.67
N GLU A 714 -30.89 31.67 18.02
CA GLU A 714 -32.02 30.78 17.75
C GLU A 714 -31.64 29.51 16.97
N ILE A 715 -30.59 29.55 16.13
CA ILE A 715 -30.10 28.38 15.39
C ILE A 715 -29.50 27.35 16.37
N THR A 716 -28.53 27.79 17.18
CA THR A 716 -27.90 26.94 18.22
C THR A 716 -28.94 26.44 19.22
N ALA A 717 -29.89 27.29 19.61
CA ALA A 717 -30.97 26.91 20.52
C ALA A 717 -31.86 25.80 19.94
N MET A 718 -32.22 25.87 18.66
CA MET A 718 -33.02 24.83 17.99
C MET A 718 -32.26 23.49 17.95
N GLN A 719 -30.97 23.51 17.58
CA GLN A 719 -30.16 22.29 17.54
C GLN A 719 -29.98 21.68 18.93
N ALA A 720 -29.67 22.49 19.95
CA ALA A 720 -29.61 22.04 21.33
C ALA A 720 -30.95 21.44 21.79
N GLN A 721 -32.07 22.06 21.42
CA GLN A 721 -33.40 21.54 21.74
C GLN A 721 -33.63 20.17 21.09
N ALA A 722 -33.30 20.02 19.80
CA ALA A 722 -33.41 18.75 19.08
C ALA A 722 -32.59 17.63 19.75
N ILE A 723 -31.34 17.93 20.11
CA ILE A 723 -30.42 17.01 20.79
C ILE A 723 -31.01 16.55 22.13
N PHE A 724 -31.41 17.50 23.00
CA PHE A 724 -31.85 17.16 24.35
C PHE A 724 -33.26 16.56 24.40
N GLU A 725 -34.16 16.92 23.48
CA GLU A 725 -35.44 16.24 23.36
C GLU A 725 -35.27 14.79 22.93
N ALA A 726 -34.45 14.54 21.91
CA ALA A 726 -34.12 13.18 21.48
C ALA A 726 -33.48 12.38 22.62
N ALA A 727 -32.52 12.97 23.33
CA ALA A 727 -31.87 12.35 24.47
C ALA A 727 -32.86 12.00 25.60
N CYS A 728 -33.78 12.91 25.93
CA CYS A 728 -34.83 12.65 26.92
C CYS A 728 -35.78 11.53 26.47
N GLU A 729 -36.20 11.51 25.21
CA GLU A 729 -37.07 10.47 24.67
C GLU A 729 -36.43 9.08 24.71
N VAL A 730 -35.12 8.99 24.41
CA VAL A 730 -34.37 7.74 24.44
C VAL A 730 -34.08 7.31 25.89
N THR A 731 -33.80 8.26 26.78
CA THR A 731 -33.64 7.99 28.22
C THR A 731 -34.92 7.41 28.84
N LYS A 732 -36.10 7.93 28.45
CA LYS A 732 -37.40 7.37 28.88
C LYS A 732 -37.62 5.93 28.39
N GLN A 733 -36.91 5.48 27.36
CA GLN A 733 -36.94 4.09 26.87
C GLN A 733 -35.96 3.19 27.65
N GLY A 734 -35.28 3.69 28.69
CA GLY A 734 -34.36 2.92 29.52
C GLY A 734 -32.92 2.87 29.01
N ILE A 735 -32.57 3.67 28.01
CA ILE A 735 -31.20 3.75 27.46
C ILE A 735 -30.52 4.98 28.05
N LYS A 736 -29.44 4.81 28.83
CA LYS A 736 -28.64 5.94 29.30
C LYS A 736 -27.85 6.53 28.13
N VAL A 737 -28.07 7.80 27.80
CA VAL A 737 -27.39 8.48 26.67
C VAL A 737 -26.39 9.51 27.19
N HIS A 738 -25.32 9.73 26.43
CA HIS A 738 -24.24 10.65 26.77
C HIS A 738 -23.99 11.67 25.64
N PRO A 739 -24.88 12.66 25.47
CA PRO A 739 -24.69 13.72 24.48
C PRO A 739 -23.50 14.63 24.83
N GLU A 740 -22.65 14.90 23.84
CA GLU A 740 -21.57 15.90 23.92
C GLU A 740 -21.85 16.96 22.84
N VAL A 741 -22.10 18.22 23.21
CA VAL A 741 -22.37 19.32 22.25
C VAL A 741 -21.07 20.05 21.97
N MET A 742 -20.69 20.13 20.70
CA MET A 742 -19.43 20.72 20.24
C MET A 742 -19.68 21.98 19.42
N ILE A 743 -19.05 23.08 19.85
CA ILE A 743 -19.11 24.37 19.14
C ILE A 743 -17.92 24.46 18.15
N PRO A 744 -18.15 24.69 16.85
CA PRO A 744 -17.10 24.82 15.84
C PRO A 744 -16.49 26.24 15.78
N LEU A 745 -15.30 26.34 15.20
CA LEU A 745 -14.60 27.55 14.78
C LEU A 745 -14.26 28.57 15.88
N VAL A 746 -14.18 28.11 17.13
CA VAL A 746 -13.89 28.95 18.29
C VAL A 746 -12.42 29.41 18.26
N GLY A 747 -12.22 30.72 18.34
CA GLY A 747 -10.92 31.36 18.48
C GLY A 747 -10.71 32.08 19.82
N ASP A 748 -11.78 32.39 20.56
CA ASP A 748 -11.76 33.10 21.85
C ASP A 748 -12.68 32.44 22.89
N VAL A 749 -12.27 32.43 24.16
CA VAL A 749 -13.07 31.84 25.25
C VAL A 749 -14.47 32.46 25.36
N ARG A 750 -14.63 33.75 25.04
CA ARG A 750 -15.93 34.44 25.10
C ARG A 750 -16.89 33.98 24.01
N GLU A 751 -16.39 33.54 22.85
CA GLU A 751 -17.22 32.95 21.80
C GLU A 751 -17.83 31.63 22.29
N LEU A 752 -17.01 30.79 22.94
CA LEU A 752 -17.48 29.54 23.53
C LEU A 752 -18.44 29.79 24.70
N ALA A 753 -18.10 30.70 25.62
CA ALA A 753 -18.96 31.03 26.76
C ALA A 753 -20.34 31.53 26.31
N ASN A 754 -20.39 32.32 25.23
CA ASN A 754 -21.64 32.79 24.64
C ASN A 754 -22.53 31.63 24.17
N GLN A 755 -21.97 30.71 23.39
CA GLN A 755 -22.71 29.57 22.83
C GLN A 755 -23.08 28.54 23.89
N ARG A 756 -22.16 28.26 24.84
CA ARG A 756 -22.44 27.40 26.00
C ARG A 756 -23.67 27.86 26.76
N ARG A 757 -23.78 29.16 27.05
CA ARG A 757 -24.95 29.71 27.75
C ARG A 757 -26.26 29.40 27.02
N VAL A 758 -26.28 29.52 25.69
CA VAL A 758 -27.47 29.17 24.88
C VAL A 758 -27.80 27.68 25.01
N VAL A 759 -26.79 26.81 24.93
CA VAL A 759 -26.96 25.35 25.08
C VAL A 759 -27.49 25.01 26.48
N ASP A 760 -26.90 25.56 27.54
CA ASP A 760 -27.24 25.27 28.94
C ASP A 760 -28.63 25.81 29.33
N GLU A 761 -29.03 26.97 28.82
CA GLU A 761 -30.38 27.52 28.99
C GLU A 761 -31.42 26.62 28.31
N THR A 762 -31.18 26.21 27.07
CA THR A 762 -32.07 25.29 26.33
C THR A 762 -32.15 23.93 27.00
N ALA A 763 -31.02 23.35 27.43
CA ALA A 763 -30.99 22.07 28.14
C ALA A 763 -31.88 22.09 29.38
N ARG A 764 -31.73 23.12 30.23
CA ARG A 764 -32.54 23.30 31.45
C ARG A 764 -34.03 23.39 31.11
N ALA A 765 -34.41 24.15 30.08
CA ALA A 765 -35.80 24.28 29.65
C ALA A 765 -36.39 22.95 29.16
N VAL A 766 -35.64 22.20 28.35
CA VAL A 766 -36.06 20.89 27.82
C VAL A 766 -36.20 19.86 28.93
N PHE A 767 -35.25 19.81 29.87
CA PHE A 767 -35.27 18.88 31.01
C PHE A 767 -36.44 19.16 31.95
N ALA A 768 -36.71 20.44 32.25
CA ALA A 768 -37.86 20.83 33.07
C ALA A 768 -39.18 20.43 32.39
N ARG A 769 -39.32 20.68 31.08
CA ARG A 769 -40.52 20.31 30.31
C ARG A 769 -40.72 18.79 30.24
N ASN A 770 -39.63 18.04 30.07
CA ASN A 770 -39.69 16.58 29.92
C ASN A 770 -39.70 15.80 31.23
N LYS A 771 -39.39 16.46 32.36
CA LYS A 771 -39.21 15.86 33.69
C LYS A 771 -38.16 14.73 33.71
N VAL A 772 -37.10 14.90 32.92
CA VAL A 772 -35.98 13.96 32.80
C VAL A 772 -34.70 14.77 32.78
N GLN A 773 -33.70 14.34 33.55
CA GLN A 773 -32.34 14.86 33.45
C GLN A 773 -31.47 13.90 32.67
N VAL A 774 -30.63 14.47 31.82
CA VAL A 774 -29.61 13.75 31.04
C VAL A 774 -28.28 14.44 31.31
N GLU A 775 -27.25 13.66 31.64
CA GLU A 775 -25.88 14.16 31.74
C GLU A 775 -25.35 14.51 30.34
N TYR A 776 -24.84 15.72 30.17
CA TYR A 776 -24.26 16.17 28.91
C TYR A 776 -22.97 16.95 29.15
N LYS A 777 -22.17 17.12 28.10
CA LYS A 777 -20.96 17.96 28.12
C LYS A 777 -21.03 19.00 27.03
N VAL A 778 -20.47 20.18 27.28
CA VAL A 778 -20.23 21.19 26.25
C VAL A 778 -18.73 21.35 26.03
N GLY A 779 -18.30 21.28 24.78
CA GLY A 779 -16.91 21.40 24.39
C GLY A 779 -16.77 22.17 23.08
N THR A 780 -15.54 22.17 22.55
CA THR A 780 -15.23 22.95 21.35
C THR A 780 -14.36 22.17 20.40
N MET A 781 -14.49 22.51 19.11
CA MET A 781 -13.50 22.15 18.13
C MET A 781 -12.27 23.08 18.28
N ILE A 782 -11.06 22.51 18.25
CA ILE A 782 -9.80 23.25 18.16
C ILE A 782 -9.33 23.14 16.71
N GLU A 783 -9.69 24.14 15.92
CA GLU A 783 -9.46 24.16 14.46
C GLU A 783 -9.01 25.51 13.93
N VAL A 784 -8.86 26.50 14.82
CA VAL A 784 -8.29 27.81 14.52
C VAL A 784 -6.99 27.94 15.34
N PRO A 785 -5.87 28.40 14.76
CA PRO A 785 -4.59 28.48 15.46
C PRO A 785 -4.66 29.29 16.76
N ARG A 786 -5.47 30.37 16.79
CA ARG A 786 -5.70 31.15 18.01
C ARG A 786 -6.31 30.29 19.13
N GLY A 787 -7.31 29.46 18.83
CA GLY A 787 -7.93 28.56 19.81
C GLY A 787 -6.94 27.56 20.40
N ALA A 788 -5.97 27.09 19.60
CA ALA A 788 -4.88 26.24 20.09
C ALA A 788 -3.88 27.02 20.98
N LEU A 789 -3.52 28.23 20.58
CA LEU A 789 -2.57 29.08 21.32
C LEU A 789 -3.13 29.58 22.66
N THR A 790 -4.44 29.79 22.76
CA THR A 790 -5.14 30.23 23.99
C THR A 790 -5.94 29.10 24.63
N ALA A 791 -5.56 27.85 24.40
CA ALA A 791 -6.30 26.67 24.86
C ALA A 791 -6.46 26.59 26.39
N ASP A 792 -5.57 27.20 27.17
CA ASP A 792 -5.66 27.34 28.62
C ASP A 792 -6.88 28.17 29.05
N GLU A 793 -7.19 29.25 28.33
CA GLU A 793 -8.39 30.06 28.58
C GLU A 793 -9.64 29.31 28.11
N VAL A 794 -9.60 28.75 26.90
CA VAL A 794 -10.75 28.04 26.31
C VAL A 794 -11.15 26.82 27.16
N ALA A 795 -10.20 26.13 27.80
CA ALA A 795 -10.43 24.99 28.68
C ALA A 795 -11.14 25.34 30.01
N GLN A 796 -11.21 26.63 30.38
CA GLN A 796 -12.04 27.06 31.52
C GLN A 796 -13.51 26.73 31.25
N GLU A 797 -13.96 26.97 30.02
CA GLU A 797 -15.33 26.71 29.58
C GLU A 797 -15.51 25.31 28.97
N ALA A 798 -14.57 24.86 28.13
CA ALA A 798 -14.71 23.56 27.45
C ALA A 798 -14.50 22.37 28.39
N GLU A 799 -15.41 21.39 28.33
CA GLU A 799 -15.26 20.10 29.02
C GLU A 799 -14.53 19.05 28.17
N PHE A 800 -14.42 19.30 26.87
CA PHE A 800 -13.61 18.51 25.95
C PHE A 800 -13.14 19.35 24.76
N PHE A 801 -12.03 18.93 24.15
CA PHE A 801 -11.55 19.41 22.86
C PHE A 801 -11.66 18.31 21.80
N SER A 802 -12.02 18.70 20.59
CA SER A 802 -11.83 17.87 19.39
C SER A 802 -11.01 18.65 18.39
N PHE A 803 -9.85 18.14 17.97
CA PHE A 803 -9.09 18.79 16.91
C PHE A 803 -9.79 18.60 15.57
N GLY A 804 -10.16 19.71 14.93
CA GLY A 804 -10.61 19.77 13.54
C GLY A 804 -9.40 20.00 12.66
N THR A 805 -8.57 18.96 12.49
CA THR A 805 -7.25 19.13 11.86
C THR A 805 -7.31 19.53 10.40
N ASN A 806 -8.42 19.29 9.69
CA ASN A 806 -8.56 19.74 8.31
C ASN A 806 -8.47 21.28 8.24
N ASP A 807 -9.32 21.98 9.00
CA ASP A 807 -9.32 23.44 9.08
C ASP A 807 -8.08 23.99 9.80
N LEU A 808 -7.56 23.27 10.79
CA LEU A 808 -6.30 23.66 11.45
C LEU A 808 -5.12 23.61 10.46
N THR A 809 -5.04 22.58 9.61
CA THR A 809 -4.03 22.50 8.54
C THR A 809 -4.20 23.65 7.56
N GLN A 810 -5.42 23.90 7.06
CA GLN A 810 -5.68 25.01 6.12
C GLN A 810 -5.18 26.35 6.66
N THR A 811 -5.52 26.66 7.91
CA THR A 811 -5.17 27.94 8.54
C THR A 811 -3.71 28.04 8.98
N THR A 812 -3.06 26.92 9.28
CA THR A 812 -1.64 26.88 9.66
C THR A 812 -0.74 27.04 8.44
N PHE A 813 -1.06 26.35 7.34
CA PHE A 813 -0.32 26.47 6.08
C PHE A 813 -0.72 27.72 5.28
N GLY A 814 -1.91 28.28 5.53
CA GLY A 814 -2.46 29.39 4.75
C GLY A 814 -2.93 28.94 3.37
N ILE A 815 -3.49 27.73 3.27
CA ILE A 815 -3.92 27.12 2.01
C ILE A 815 -5.38 26.68 2.08
N SER A 816 -6.09 26.82 0.97
CA SER A 816 -7.44 26.26 0.77
C SER A 816 -7.31 24.83 0.25
N ARG A 817 -7.98 23.86 0.88
CA ARG A 817 -7.98 22.46 0.44
C ARG A 817 -8.52 22.33 -0.99
N ASP A 818 -9.56 23.08 -1.32
CA ASP A 818 -10.22 23.02 -2.63
C ASP A 818 -9.34 23.60 -3.75
N ASP A 819 -8.37 24.46 -3.42
CA ASP A 819 -7.45 25.07 -4.37
C ASP A 819 -6.06 24.42 -4.40
N ALA A 820 -5.70 23.66 -3.36
CA ALA A 820 -4.37 23.08 -3.19
C ALA A 820 -3.96 22.17 -4.35
N GLY A 821 -4.92 21.47 -4.98
CA GLY A 821 -4.66 20.59 -6.12
C GLY A 821 -3.95 21.25 -7.31
N LYS A 822 -4.01 22.59 -7.44
CA LYS A 822 -3.32 23.36 -8.49
C LYS A 822 -1.79 23.34 -8.37
N PHE A 823 -1.25 23.16 -7.16
CA PHE A 823 0.19 23.22 -6.91
C PHE A 823 0.73 22.07 -6.05
N LEU A 824 -0.14 21.33 -5.33
CA LEU A 824 0.23 20.25 -4.42
C LEU A 824 1.18 19.24 -5.08
N ASN A 825 0.85 18.76 -6.29
CA ASN A 825 1.70 17.81 -7.02
C ASN A 825 3.09 18.39 -7.32
N ALA A 826 3.18 19.68 -7.66
CA ALA A 826 4.46 20.33 -7.92
C ALA A 826 5.30 20.49 -6.63
N TYR A 827 4.65 20.65 -5.47
CA TYR A 827 5.32 20.72 -4.17
C TYR A 827 5.89 19.37 -3.75
N LEU A 828 5.11 18.30 -3.92
CA LEU A 828 5.56 16.93 -3.66
C LEU A 828 6.69 16.53 -4.61
N GLN A 829 6.59 16.86 -5.90
CA GLN A 829 7.65 16.58 -6.89
C GLN A 829 8.94 17.39 -6.69
N ALA A 830 8.86 18.51 -5.96
CA ALA A 830 10.01 19.35 -5.65
C ALA A 830 10.56 19.10 -4.25
N ASP A 831 10.10 18.05 -3.56
CA ASP A 831 10.45 17.69 -2.18
C ASP A 831 10.29 18.85 -1.19
N ILE A 832 9.33 19.75 -1.44
CA ILE A 832 9.00 20.84 -0.52
C ILE A 832 8.22 20.30 0.68
N TRP A 833 7.33 19.33 0.42
CA TRP A 833 6.58 18.59 1.43
C TRP A 833 6.78 17.09 1.23
N ASP A 834 6.94 16.35 2.32
CA ASP A 834 7.12 14.90 2.29
C ASP A 834 5.83 14.15 1.92
N ALA A 835 4.66 14.73 2.19
CA ALA A 835 3.35 14.14 1.96
C ALA A 835 2.27 15.23 1.85
N ASP A 836 1.09 14.86 1.36
CA ASP A 836 -0.09 15.73 1.42
C ASP A 836 -0.46 16.01 2.89
N PRO A 837 -0.40 17.27 3.36
CA PRO A 837 -0.68 17.63 4.75
C PRO A 837 -2.16 17.48 5.14
N PHE A 838 -3.05 17.18 4.19
CA PHE A 838 -4.47 16.84 4.44
C PHE A 838 -4.73 15.34 4.58
N GLU A 839 -3.82 14.50 4.10
CA GLU A 839 -3.88 13.05 4.28
C GLU A 839 -3.07 12.62 5.51
N LYS A 840 -1.84 13.13 5.63
CA LYS A 840 -0.90 12.83 6.70
C LYS A 840 -0.65 14.08 7.54
N LEU A 841 -0.87 13.98 8.85
CA LEU A 841 -0.72 15.11 9.76
C LEU A 841 0.71 15.64 9.73
N ASP A 842 0.86 16.93 9.43
CA ASP A 842 2.11 17.66 9.64
C ASP A 842 2.43 17.71 11.14
N ARG A 843 3.36 16.86 11.57
CA ARG A 843 3.80 16.80 12.96
C ARG A 843 4.61 18.03 13.38
N THR A 844 5.23 18.74 12.43
CA THR A 844 6.18 19.83 12.70
C THR A 844 5.54 21.18 12.90
N GLY A 845 4.48 21.51 12.16
CA GLY A 845 3.70 22.74 12.31
C GLY A 845 2.37 22.49 13.02
N VAL A 846 1.44 21.81 12.35
CA VAL A 846 0.09 21.53 12.91
C VAL A 846 0.18 20.73 14.21
N GLY A 847 1.07 19.74 14.26
CA GLY A 847 1.33 18.93 15.46
C GLY A 847 1.86 19.74 16.64
N GLN A 848 2.63 20.82 16.40
CA GLN A 848 3.04 21.72 17.48
C GLN A 848 1.86 22.48 18.08
N LEU A 849 0.95 22.99 17.24
CA LEU A 849 -0.28 23.64 17.73
C LEU A 849 -1.14 22.66 18.54
N MET A 850 -1.26 21.41 18.09
CA MET A 850 -1.96 20.37 18.85
C MET A 850 -1.29 20.11 20.21
N THR A 851 0.04 20.00 20.23
CA THR A 851 0.82 19.78 21.45
C THR A 851 0.64 20.92 22.45
N ILE A 852 0.73 22.18 21.98
CA ILE A 852 0.48 23.37 22.79
C ILE A 852 -0.92 23.33 23.38
N ALA A 853 -1.94 23.04 22.56
CA ALA A 853 -3.32 23.02 23.00
C ALA A 853 -3.59 21.91 24.04
N VAL A 854 -2.98 20.73 23.88
CA VAL A 854 -3.08 19.65 24.87
C VAL A 854 -2.45 20.06 26.20
N GLN A 855 -1.23 20.59 26.18
CA GLN A 855 -0.50 20.99 27.38
C GLN A 855 -1.23 22.13 28.13
N LYS A 856 -1.61 23.19 27.41
CA LYS A 856 -2.32 24.33 27.98
C LYS A 856 -3.72 23.96 28.48
N GLY A 857 -4.49 23.24 27.68
CA GLY A 857 -5.84 22.81 28.05
C GLY A 857 -5.85 21.96 29.32
N ARG A 858 -4.95 20.97 29.41
CA ARG A 858 -4.81 20.13 30.62
C ARG A 858 -4.12 20.82 31.79
N GLY A 859 -3.37 21.88 31.53
CA GLY A 859 -2.84 22.78 32.57
C GLY A 859 -3.97 23.49 33.34
N THR A 860 -5.05 23.87 32.65
CA THR A 860 -6.24 24.47 33.27
C THR A 860 -7.23 23.42 33.79
N ARG A 861 -7.50 22.36 33.01
CA ARG A 861 -8.47 21.31 33.36
C ARG A 861 -7.82 19.93 33.21
N HIS A 862 -7.36 19.35 34.33
CA HIS A 862 -6.60 18.09 34.31
C HIS A 862 -7.35 16.89 33.71
N ASP A 863 -8.67 16.83 33.86
CA ASP A 863 -9.53 15.79 33.31
C ASP A 863 -10.11 16.14 31.93
N LEU A 864 -9.59 17.19 31.27
CA LEU A 864 -10.01 17.61 29.93
C LEU A 864 -9.84 16.45 28.94
N LYS A 865 -10.97 16.02 28.38
CA LYS A 865 -11.03 15.00 27.35
C LYS A 865 -10.64 15.63 26.01
N ILE A 866 -9.66 15.06 25.33
CA ILE A 866 -9.15 15.60 24.07
C ILE A 866 -9.18 14.49 23.01
N GLY A 867 -9.77 14.76 21.86
CA GLY A 867 -9.69 13.88 20.71
C GLY A 867 -9.38 14.63 19.43
N ILE A 868 -9.37 13.88 18.32
CA ILE A 868 -9.23 14.40 16.96
C ILE A 868 -10.36 13.84 16.11
N CYS A 869 -10.87 14.64 15.19
CA CYS A 869 -11.83 14.21 14.18
C CYS A 869 -11.38 14.71 12.79
N GLY A 870 -11.52 13.84 11.79
CA GLY A 870 -11.15 14.17 10.41
C GLY A 870 -10.50 12.98 9.72
N GLU A 871 -9.79 13.24 8.63
CA GLU A 871 -9.12 12.20 7.85
C GLU A 871 -7.88 11.67 8.57
N HIS A 872 -7.08 12.56 9.17
CA HIS A 872 -5.94 12.19 10.02
C HIS A 872 -6.30 11.26 11.18
N GLY A 873 -7.55 11.27 11.66
CA GLY A 873 -8.01 10.35 12.72
C GLY A 873 -8.01 8.87 12.31
N GLY A 874 -7.89 8.58 11.02
CA GLY A 874 -7.82 7.23 10.46
C GLY A 874 -6.53 6.91 9.70
N GLU A 875 -5.54 7.81 9.71
CA GLU A 875 -4.22 7.61 9.10
C GLU A 875 -3.22 7.12 10.16
N PRO A 876 -2.53 5.98 9.95
CA PRO A 876 -1.76 5.33 11.01
C PRO A 876 -0.69 6.19 11.68
N SER A 877 0.07 6.97 10.91
CA SER A 877 1.12 7.83 11.47
C SER A 877 0.54 9.00 12.28
N SER A 878 -0.60 9.54 11.86
CA SER A 878 -1.31 10.59 12.57
C SER A 878 -1.91 10.07 13.88
N VAL A 879 -2.47 8.85 13.88
CA VAL A 879 -2.95 8.17 15.10
C VAL A 879 -1.82 7.93 16.09
N GLU A 880 -0.65 7.50 15.61
CA GLU A 880 0.56 7.34 16.43
C GLU A 880 0.98 8.66 17.08
N PHE A 881 1.00 9.76 16.33
CA PHE A 881 1.30 11.08 16.90
C PHE A 881 0.27 11.50 17.96
N CYS A 882 -1.02 11.28 17.69
CA CYS A 882 -2.09 11.54 18.66
C CYS A 882 -1.90 10.76 19.97
N HIS A 883 -1.42 9.51 19.88
CA HIS A 883 -1.08 8.70 21.04
C HIS A 883 0.10 9.30 21.82
N GLN A 884 1.15 9.75 21.12
CA GLN A 884 2.36 10.33 21.71
C GLN A 884 2.07 11.62 22.48
N ILE A 885 1.27 12.53 21.92
CA ILE A 885 0.88 13.77 22.61
C ILE A 885 -0.22 13.55 23.65
N GLY A 886 -0.69 12.32 23.82
CA GLY A 886 -1.57 11.90 24.90
C GLY A 886 -3.04 12.23 24.70
N LEU A 887 -3.57 12.23 23.47
CA LEU A 887 -5.02 12.31 23.25
C LEU A 887 -5.76 11.16 23.96
N ASN A 888 -7.06 11.36 24.20
CA ASN A 888 -7.94 10.34 24.77
C ASN A 888 -8.54 9.43 23.69
N TYR A 889 -8.82 9.97 22.50
CA TYR A 889 -9.38 9.19 21.39
C TYR A 889 -9.05 9.78 20.02
N VAL A 890 -9.16 8.96 18.99
CA VAL A 890 -9.21 9.37 17.58
C VAL A 890 -10.59 9.07 17.00
N SER A 891 -11.02 9.84 16.00
CA SER A 891 -12.33 9.68 15.36
C SER A 891 -12.21 9.77 13.84
N CYS A 892 -12.58 8.68 13.17
CA CYS A 892 -12.45 8.50 11.71
C CYS A 892 -13.75 8.00 11.08
N SER A 893 -13.82 7.90 9.76
CA SER A 893 -15.00 7.31 9.10
C SER A 893 -15.24 5.85 9.53
N PRO A 894 -16.47 5.31 9.41
CA PRO A 894 -16.82 3.98 9.94
C PRO A 894 -15.89 2.85 9.46
N TYR A 895 -15.52 2.85 8.18
CA TYR A 895 -14.66 1.83 7.58
C TYR A 895 -13.17 1.98 7.93
N ARG A 896 -12.75 3.15 8.44
CA ARG A 896 -11.38 3.38 8.93
C ARG A 896 -11.21 2.98 10.40
N VAL A 897 -12.29 2.67 11.12
CA VAL A 897 -12.25 2.27 12.54
C VAL A 897 -11.30 1.09 12.80
N PRO A 898 -11.31 0.00 12.01
CA PRO A 898 -10.38 -1.13 12.23
C PRO A 898 -8.90 -0.72 12.10
N ILE A 899 -8.61 0.18 11.15
CA ILE A 899 -7.25 0.70 10.91
C ILE A 899 -6.81 1.56 12.08
N ALA A 900 -7.66 2.48 12.53
CA ALA A 900 -7.37 3.32 13.68
C ALA A 900 -7.17 2.49 14.97
N ARG A 901 -7.92 1.39 15.14
CA ARG A 901 -7.72 0.44 16.24
C ARG A 901 -6.36 -0.25 16.18
N MET A 902 -5.97 -0.74 15.01
CA MET A 902 -4.63 -1.33 14.80
C MET A 902 -3.52 -0.31 15.02
N ALA A 903 -3.63 0.89 14.43
CA ALA A 903 -2.64 1.94 14.58
C ALA A 903 -2.49 2.39 16.04
N ALA A 904 -3.59 2.51 16.79
CA ALA A 904 -3.57 2.80 18.22
C ALA A 904 -2.88 1.69 19.05
N ALA A 905 -3.09 0.42 18.69
CA ALA A 905 -2.40 -0.71 19.33
C ALA A 905 -0.90 -0.71 19.00
N HIS A 906 -0.54 -0.46 17.75
CA HIS A 906 0.86 -0.30 17.31
C HIS A 906 1.57 0.81 18.09
N ALA A 907 0.96 1.99 18.18
CA ALA A 907 1.52 3.13 18.90
C ALA A 907 1.78 2.80 20.38
N ALA A 908 0.83 2.11 21.04
CA ALA A 908 0.98 1.66 22.42
C ALA A 908 2.08 0.60 22.62
N LEU A 909 2.35 -0.22 21.60
CA LEU A 909 3.43 -1.23 21.64
C LEU A 909 4.80 -0.62 21.41
N LYS A 910 4.92 0.31 20.45
CA LYS A 910 6.19 1.01 20.16
C LYS A 910 6.65 1.85 21.35
N GLU A 911 5.74 2.61 21.98
CA GLU A 911 6.05 3.41 23.19
C GLU A 911 6.63 2.55 24.33
N ARG A 912 6.15 1.31 24.50
CA ARG A 912 6.66 0.37 25.52
C ARG A 912 8.01 -0.26 25.16
N SER A 913 8.36 -0.27 23.89
CA SER A 913 9.58 -0.92 23.39
C SER A 913 10.79 0.02 23.42
N GLY A 914 10.59 1.31 23.67
CA GLY A 914 11.66 2.29 23.86
C GLY A 914 12.37 2.72 22.56
N ASP A 915 11.74 2.52 21.41
CA ASP A 915 12.17 3.07 20.11
C ASP A 915 11.64 4.50 19.90
#